data_AF-A0A438N918-F1
#
_entry.id   AF-A0A438N918-F1
#
_cell.length_a   1.000
_cell.length_b   1.000
_cell.length_c   1.000
_cell.angle_alpha   90.00
_cell.angle_beta   90.00
_cell.angle_gamma   90.00
#
_symmetry.space_group_name_H-M   'P 1'
#
loop_
_entity.id
_entity.type
_entity.pdbx_description
1 polymer ?
#
loop_
_entity_poly.entity_id
_entity_poly.type
_entity_poly.pdbx_seq_one_letter_code
_entity_poly.pdbx_strand_id
1 'polypeptide(L)'
;MTESMKPVLTGIESSIMTLEYWTCPTGPPIIKSQADMYESALHCLPLLLEMEKDFDGFLGACYADHPLVRLLQSYVGSKPVVGIFDASIFAAMQLVSDGSRFGIITTGMAYENLLRQGVKALIGSTDEYCSLFGGVAASGIGLEDLDTERQGTAREKILSATRRLLQMNSGKLDVVVMGGVILSGMETWVREALEVELGADKAGKVKVIDQLVAGALTLAALLRSEGLDMVEYGLALSKRSPDHEVLSDYTKLPGRSLLKETLGHQNRQSSTVIGATSDFAPSLASALSWNAKGESLQYDPPNILRRANQSTYFIVRPDTREETEAELANLDAIEDFVAPHGPELVNLYFRIVHPSFPILHKRVFLEKYGRSYRELTPCGLGAVYVMALNWWSYSPALATALKPDVQRLEDMVLSMLFQAHRRPKISDLQGALVLMQRPSIVSWSLIGHIVAMGQDLGINSDCTAWQVPDWERGVRKRVAWALFMQDKWGALVYGRGSHIRKDDWDVAMLDSSDFPETARDDDDEEGSAEIEKGKHTFLQMVALTEIIADILDQFYTLKAASRTLTIAETLEVAKPLQLRLKNWFSNVPTSLSIDDTVPRKLSSVGYLHLAYYTAEVTLHRAILRAHDFNSPMHELYSITRRSATARFTSALAFVKRLRAEHFQSFWYFSSTLSLAIIGLFAGILCATIPEEERDERMSCLSSLAEYRWVLRISATSADFLKSAVSMLDGQSRLIDDEFGPDLGRSTGAPDMQPLQENANDDGTQNVEHYGHEPPAVDFFATDPYYSIDWSNLDGLNEDYLAMGSEIEPH
;
A
#
# COMPACT_ATOMS: atom_id res chain seq x y z
N MET A 1 -31.09 1.62 -9.92
CA MET A 1 -30.80 0.55 -10.90
C MET A 1 -29.43 0.76 -11.53
N THR A 2 -29.15 1.90 -12.16
CA THR A 2 -27.83 2.13 -12.78
C THR A 2 -26.69 2.12 -11.76
N GLU A 3 -26.87 2.79 -10.61
CA GLU A 3 -25.89 2.75 -9.50
C GLU A 3 -25.63 1.34 -8.95
N SER A 4 -26.62 0.42 -8.99
CA SER A 4 -26.42 -0.95 -8.51
C SER A 4 -25.59 -1.81 -9.46
N MET A 5 -25.31 -1.33 -10.68
CA MET A 5 -24.45 -2.02 -11.65
C MET A 5 -22.96 -1.73 -11.42
N LYS A 6 -22.63 -0.55 -10.87
CA LYS A 6 -21.23 -0.12 -10.70
C LYS A 6 -20.39 -1.11 -9.90
N PRO A 7 -20.83 -1.61 -8.72
CA PRO A 7 -20.03 -2.53 -7.90
C PRO A 7 -19.73 -3.87 -8.59
N VAL A 8 -20.60 -4.30 -9.51
CA VAL A 8 -20.45 -5.55 -10.27
C VAL A 8 -19.35 -5.41 -11.33
N LEU A 9 -19.19 -4.21 -11.90
CA LEU A 9 -18.27 -3.93 -13.00
C LEU A 9 -16.94 -3.29 -12.56
N THR A 10 -16.80 -2.85 -11.30
CA THR A 10 -15.58 -2.19 -10.77
C THR A 10 -14.30 -3.00 -10.98
N GLY A 11 -14.37 -4.33 -10.92
CA GLY A 11 -13.22 -5.20 -11.17
C GLY A 11 -12.75 -5.24 -12.63
N ILE A 12 -13.65 -4.91 -13.58
CA ILE A 12 -13.39 -4.85 -15.02
C ILE A 12 -12.96 -3.43 -15.42
N GLU A 13 -13.52 -2.42 -14.76
CA GLU A 13 -13.31 -0.99 -15.00
C GLU A 13 -11.84 -0.55 -14.79
N SER A 14 -11.15 -1.17 -13.84
CA SER A 14 -9.75 -0.85 -13.49
C SER A 14 -8.68 -1.63 -14.27
N SER A 15 -9.09 -2.61 -15.08
CA SER A 15 -8.16 -3.56 -15.70
C SER A 15 -8.23 -3.64 -17.22
N ILE A 16 -9.36 -3.27 -17.85
CA ILE A 16 -9.60 -3.58 -19.27
C ILE A 16 -10.26 -2.42 -20.07
N MET A 17 -11.22 -1.68 -19.50
CA MET A 17 -11.89 -0.56 -20.18
C MET A 17 -12.52 0.42 -19.18
N THR A 18 -12.64 1.70 -19.53
CA THR A 18 -13.36 2.71 -18.74
C THR A 18 -14.84 2.68 -19.08
N LEU A 19 -15.72 2.74 -18.07
CA LEU A 19 -17.17 2.69 -18.25
C LEU A 19 -17.82 3.99 -17.76
N GLU A 20 -18.64 4.60 -18.61
CA GLU A 20 -19.56 5.67 -18.18
C GLU A 20 -20.99 5.13 -18.13
N TYR A 21 -21.71 5.49 -17.07
CA TYR A 21 -23.04 4.95 -16.80
C TYR A 21 -24.10 5.99 -17.12
N TRP A 22 -24.96 5.67 -18.09
CA TRP A 22 -26.01 6.57 -18.54
C TRP A 22 -27.41 5.96 -18.37
N THR A 23 -28.37 6.80 -17.98
CA THR A 23 -29.79 6.44 -17.88
C THR A 23 -30.62 7.45 -18.64
N CYS A 24 -31.52 6.96 -19.51
CA CYS A 24 -32.40 7.85 -20.25
C CYS A 24 -33.31 8.66 -19.29
N PRO A 25 -33.36 10.00 -19.41
CA PRO A 25 -34.17 10.84 -18.54
C PRO A 25 -35.69 10.72 -18.80
N THR A 26 -36.08 10.07 -19.91
CA THR A 26 -37.47 9.95 -20.35
C THR A 26 -37.78 8.52 -20.83
N GLY A 27 -39.05 8.16 -20.91
CA GLY A 27 -39.52 6.83 -21.31
C GLY A 27 -40.19 6.07 -20.16
N PRO A 28 -40.46 4.77 -20.33
CA PRO A 28 -41.20 3.98 -19.37
C PRO A 28 -40.39 3.78 -18.07
N PRO A 29 -41.02 3.84 -16.88
CA PRO A 29 -40.31 3.70 -15.60
C PRO A 29 -39.77 2.29 -15.35
N ILE A 30 -40.32 1.28 -16.03
CA ILE A 30 -39.87 -0.10 -15.98
C ILE A 30 -40.28 -0.82 -17.26
N ILE A 31 -39.39 -1.65 -17.79
CA ILE A 31 -39.64 -2.44 -19.00
C ILE A 31 -40.28 -3.77 -18.59
N LYS A 32 -41.58 -3.94 -18.87
CA LYS A 32 -42.35 -5.16 -18.56
C LYS A 32 -42.86 -5.89 -19.80
N SER A 33 -42.90 -5.20 -20.94
CA SER A 33 -43.49 -5.67 -22.18
C SER A 33 -42.67 -5.27 -23.39
N GLN A 34 -43.00 -5.86 -24.54
CA GLN A 34 -42.39 -5.49 -25.81
C GLN A 34 -42.71 -4.03 -26.20
N ALA A 35 -43.89 -3.52 -25.85
CA ALA A 35 -44.26 -2.12 -26.08
C ALA A 35 -43.33 -1.17 -25.31
N ASP A 36 -43.05 -1.47 -24.03
CA ASP A 36 -42.12 -0.67 -23.22
C ASP A 36 -40.70 -0.67 -23.80
N MET A 37 -40.25 -1.78 -24.39
CA MET A 37 -38.95 -1.84 -25.06
C MET A 37 -38.88 -0.94 -26.30
N TYR A 38 -39.96 -0.90 -27.10
CA TYR A 38 -40.04 0.00 -28.26
C TYR A 38 -40.13 1.47 -27.83
N GLU A 39 -40.92 1.78 -26.81
CA GLU A 39 -41.01 3.12 -26.23
C GLU A 39 -39.65 3.56 -25.68
N SER A 40 -39.00 2.73 -24.86
CA SER A 40 -37.66 2.99 -24.33
C SER A 40 -36.65 3.24 -25.46
N ALA A 41 -36.65 2.43 -26.52
CA ALA A 41 -35.76 2.63 -27.66
C ALA A 41 -36.01 3.97 -28.38
N LEU A 42 -37.28 4.38 -28.52
CA LEU A 42 -37.67 5.65 -29.13
C LEU A 42 -37.13 6.85 -28.33
N HIS A 43 -37.13 6.75 -27.00
CA HIS A 43 -36.60 7.78 -26.11
C HIS A 43 -35.06 7.78 -26.03
N CYS A 44 -34.43 6.61 -26.00
CA CYS A 44 -32.98 6.50 -25.83
C CYS A 44 -32.20 6.86 -27.10
N LEU A 45 -32.66 6.41 -28.27
CA LEU A 45 -31.88 6.45 -29.50
C LEU A 45 -31.44 7.88 -29.90
N PRO A 46 -32.31 8.91 -29.90
CA PRO A 46 -31.89 10.26 -30.28
C PRO A 46 -30.79 10.81 -29.36
N LEU A 47 -30.91 10.59 -28.05
CA LEU A 47 -29.94 11.08 -27.05
C LEU A 47 -28.60 10.36 -27.17
N LEU A 48 -28.61 9.04 -27.40
CA LEU A 48 -27.39 8.26 -27.61
C LEU A 48 -26.65 8.66 -28.90
N LEU A 49 -27.38 9.07 -29.94
CA LEU A 49 -26.77 9.57 -31.17
C LEU A 49 -26.14 10.96 -31.01
N GLU A 50 -26.61 11.78 -30.08
CA GLU A 50 -26.00 13.08 -29.77
C GLU A 50 -24.64 12.92 -29.09
N MET A 51 -24.50 11.95 -28.19
CA MET A 51 -23.25 11.63 -27.46
C MET A 51 -22.42 10.51 -28.10
N GLU A 52 -22.80 10.05 -29.30
CA GLU A 52 -22.18 8.88 -29.93
C GLU A 52 -20.67 9.03 -30.09
N LYS A 53 -20.22 10.25 -30.39
CA LYS A 53 -18.81 10.60 -30.64
C LYS A 53 -17.94 10.55 -29.40
N ASP A 54 -18.53 10.62 -28.22
CA ASP A 54 -17.81 10.69 -26.95
C ASP A 54 -17.42 9.28 -26.44
N PHE A 55 -17.96 8.23 -27.05
CA PHE A 55 -17.74 6.83 -26.64
C PHE A 55 -17.22 5.95 -27.78
N ASP A 56 -16.34 5.00 -27.43
CA ASP A 56 -15.78 4.03 -28.37
C ASP A 56 -16.71 2.83 -28.63
N GLY A 57 -17.67 2.57 -27.74
CA GLY A 57 -18.63 1.48 -27.84
C GLY A 57 -19.74 1.58 -26.80
N PHE A 58 -20.78 0.76 -26.93
CA PHE A 58 -21.99 0.85 -26.11
C PHE A 58 -22.40 -0.49 -25.51
N LEU A 59 -22.72 -0.50 -24.22
CA LEU A 59 -23.27 -1.66 -23.52
C LEU A 59 -24.75 -1.41 -23.15
N GLY A 60 -25.66 -2.11 -23.82
CA GLY A 60 -27.08 -2.07 -23.51
C GLY A 60 -27.42 -2.92 -22.30
N ALA A 61 -27.67 -2.28 -21.15
CA ALA A 61 -27.95 -2.93 -19.86
C ALA A 61 -29.43 -3.34 -19.66
N CYS A 62 -30.09 -3.81 -20.72
CA CYS A 62 -31.42 -4.43 -20.63
C CYS A 62 -31.31 -5.93 -20.89
N TYR A 63 -31.85 -6.76 -19.99
CA TYR A 63 -31.83 -8.21 -20.17
C TYR A 63 -33.05 -8.70 -20.95
N ALA A 64 -33.10 -8.36 -22.24
CA ALA A 64 -34.09 -8.84 -23.21
C ALA A 64 -33.54 -8.61 -24.64
N ASP A 65 -34.21 -9.16 -25.65
CA ASP A 65 -34.00 -8.81 -27.06
C ASP A 65 -34.54 -7.39 -27.33
N HIS A 66 -33.79 -6.40 -26.85
CA HIS A 66 -34.22 -5.01 -26.83
C HIS A 66 -33.88 -4.32 -28.17
N PRO A 67 -34.86 -3.70 -28.87
CA PRO A 67 -34.66 -3.16 -30.22
C PRO A 67 -33.60 -2.05 -30.27
N LEU A 68 -33.39 -1.33 -29.16
CA LEU A 68 -32.34 -0.31 -29.04
C LEU A 68 -30.95 -0.82 -29.44
N VAL A 69 -30.58 -2.06 -29.08
CA VAL A 69 -29.25 -2.61 -29.38
C VAL A 69 -29.07 -2.69 -30.90
N ARG A 70 -30.04 -3.26 -31.61
CA ARG A 70 -30.00 -3.43 -33.08
C ARG A 70 -30.13 -2.10 -33.83
N LEU A 71 -30.96 -1.19 -33.32
CA LEU A 71 -31.07 0.16 -33.86
C LEU A 71 -29.75 0.90 -33.72
N LEU A 72 -29.15 0.92 -32.53
CA LEU A 72 -27.89 1.63 -32.31
C LEU A 72 -26.76 1.05 -33.17
N GLN A 73 -26.66 -0.28 -33.29
CA GLN A 73 -25.74 -0.96 -34.22
C GLN A 73 -25.86 -0.44 -35.67
N SER A 74 -27.07 -0.11 -36.12
CA SER A 74 -27.29 0.41 -37.48
C SER A 74 -26.88 1.86 -37.69
N TYR A 75 -26.73 2.65 -36.62
CA TYR A 75 -26.40 4.07 -36.69
C TYR A 75 -24.95 4.42 -36.31
N VAL A 76 -24.30 3.66 -35.42
CA VAL A 76 -22.96 4.01 -34.88
C VAL A 76 -21.78 3.45 -35.69
N GLY A 77 -22.04 3.00 -36.92
CA GLY A 77 -20.99 2.55 -37.84
C GLY A 77 -20.22 1.33 -37.34
N SER A 78 -18.89 1.46 -37.20
CA SER A 78 -18.00 0.37 -36.78
C SER A 78 -17.87 0.21 -35.27
N LYS A 79 -18.48 1.09 -34.47
CA LYS A 79 -18.38 1.02 -33.02
C LYS A 79 -19.13 -0.20 -32.48
N PRO A 80 -18.53 -1.00 -31.59
CA PRO A 80 -19.20 -2.17 -31.03
C PRO A 80 -20.36 -1.74 -30.12
N VAL A 81 -21.51 -2.39 -30.32
CA VAL A 81 -22.68 -2.26 -29.45
C VAL A 81 -23.08 -3.66 -29.00
N VAL A 82 -23.07 -3.88 -27.70
CA VAL A 82 -23.33 -5.18 -27.08
C VAL A 82 -24.56 -5.08 -26.18
N GLY A 83 -25.50 -6.02 -26.32
CA GLY A 83 -26.57 -6.22 -25.34
C GLY A 83 -26.17 -7.25 -24.30
N ILE A 84 -26.43 -6.99 -23.02
CA ILE A 84 -26.10 -7.94 -21.93
C ILE A 84 -26.87 -9.26 -22.06
N PHE A 85 -28.06 -9.22 -22.68
CA PHE A 85 -28.83 -10.42 -23.02
C PHE A 85 -28.10 -11.26 -24.06
N ASP A 86 -27.68 -10.66 -25.18
CA ASP A 86 -27.01 -11.39 -26.25
C ASP A 86 -25.68 -11.98 -25.76
N ALA A 87 -24.88 -11.16 -25.08
CA ALA A 87 -23.57 -11.55 -24.57
C ALA A 87 -23.63 -12.73 -23.60
N SER A 88 -24.61 -12.74 -22.67
CA SER A 88 -24.73 -13.83 -21.70
C SER A 88 -25.14 -15.15 -22.36
N ILE A 89 -25.94 -15.10 -23.43
CA ILE A 89 -26.32 -16.30 -24.21
C ILE A 89 -25.13 -16.82 -25.02
N PHE A 90 -24.35 -15.94 -25.65
CA PHE A 90 -23.12 -16.35 -26.32
C PHE A 90 -22.12 -16.97 -25.35
N ALA A 91 -21.92 -16.36 -24.17
CA ALA A 91 -21.10 -16.92 -23.11
C ALA A 91 -21.60 -18.30 -22.68
N ALA A 92 -22.92 -18.46 -22.52
CA ALA A 92 -23.52 -19.73 -22.17
C ALA A 92 -23.26 -20.80 -23.24
N MET A 93 -23.48 -20.48 -24.51
CA MET A 93 -23.25 -21.41 -25.63
C MET A 93 -21.78 -21.88 -25.71
N GLN A 94 -20.83 -21.03 -25.36
CA GLN A 94 -19.41 -21.40 -25.31
C GLN A 94 -19.05 -22.26 -24.10
N LEU A 95 -19.81 -22.15 -23.01
CA LEU A 95 -19.50 -22.80 -21.73
C LEU A 95 -20.26 -24.11 -21.49
N VAL A 96 -21.36 -24.35 -22.20
CA VAL A 96 -22.14 -25.60 -22.09
C VAL A 96 -21.32 -26.78 -22.60
N SER A 97 -21.28 -27.87 -21.82
CA SER A 97 -20.59 -29.09 -22.21
C SER A 97 -21.43 -29.91 -23.20
N ASP A 98 -20.77 -30.79 -23.97
CA ASP A 98 -21.45 -31.68 -24.91
C ASP A 98 -22.56 -32.50 -24.23
N GLY A 99 -23.78 -32.39 -24.75
CA GLY A 99 -24.96 -33.09 -24.22
C GLY A 99 -25.64 -32.42 -23.01
N SER A 100 -25.10 -31.29 -22.53
CA SER A 100 -25.68 -30.45 -21.49
C SER A 100 -26.45 -29.25 -22.06
N ARG A 101 -26.98 -28.42 -21.17
CA ARG A 101 -27.84 -27.27 -21.47
C ARG A 101 -27.53 -26.10 -20.54
N PHE A 102 -27.75 -24.89 -21.05
CA PHE A 102 -27.85 -23.69 -20.22
C PHE A 102 -29.29 -23.32 -19.93
N GLY A 103 -29.55 -22.69 -18.79
CA GLY A 103 -30.86 -22.19 -18.41
C GLY A 103 -30.78 -20.78 -17.84
N ILE A 104 -31.89 -20.06 -17.82
CA ILE A 104 -31.95 -18.68 -17.34
C ILE A 104 -32.80 -18.62 -16.07
N ILE A 105 -32.28 -18.01 -15.00
CA ILE A 105 -33.08 -17.60 -13.85
C ILE A 105 -33.43 -16.13 -14.02
N THR A 106 -34.71 -15.78 -13.97
CA THR A 106 -35.17 -14.39 -14.13
C THR A 106 -35.95 -13.86 -12.92
N THR A 107 -36.39 -12.62 -12.99
CA THR A 107 -37.15 -11.94 -11.93
C THR A 107 -38.63 -12.33 -11.99
N GLY A 108 -39.47 -11.61 -12.72
CA GLY A 108 -40.91 -11.84 -12.80
C GLY A 108 -41.35 -12.91 -13.80
N MET A 109 -42.46 -13.59 -13.51
CA MET A 109 -43.04 -14.62 -14.40
C MET A 109 -43.41 -14.11 -15.80
N ALA A 110 -43.76 -12.83 -15.92
CA ALA A 110 -44.07 -12.21 -17.21
C ALA A 110 -42.90 -12.28 -18.21
N TYR A 111 -41.66 -12.36 -17.71
CA TYR A 111 -40.47 -12.39 -18.55
C TYR A 111 -40.14 -13.79 -19.08
N GLU A 112 -40.68 -14.88 -18.51
CA GLU A 112 -40.30 -16.25 -18.94
C GLU A 112 -40.58 -16.46 -20.43
N ASN A 113 -41.77 -16.09 -20.90
CA ASN A 113 -42.15 -16.24 -22.31
C ASN A 113 -41.36 -15.28 -23.21
N LEU A 114 -41.17 -14.04 -22.77
CA LEU A 114 -40.42 -13.02 -23.50
C LEU A 114 -38.97 -13.47 -23.73
N LEU A 115 -38.28 -13.92 -22.67
CA LEU A 115 -36.90 -14.39 -22.74
C LEU A 115 -36.79 -15.70 -23.53
N ARG A 116 -37.75 -16.63 -23.40
CA ARG A 116 -37.79 -17.85 -24.24
C ARG A 116 -37.87 -17.50 -25.73
N GLN A 117 -38.66 -16.50 -26.10
CA GLN A 117 -38.76 -16.05 -27.48
C GLN A 117 -37.49 -15.33 -27.94
N GLY A 118 -36.93 -14.45 -27.09
CA GLY A 118 -35.67 -13.75 -27.38
C GLY A 118 -34.50 -14.71 -27.62
N VAL A 119 -34.36 -15.75 -26.79
CA VAL A 119 -33.30 -16.77 -26.98
C VAL A 119 -33.48 -17.49 -28.31
N LYS A 120 -34.72 -17.89 -28.65
CA LYS A 120 -35.01 -18.54 -29.94
C LYS A 120 -34.76 -17.64 -31.14
N ALA A 121 -35.04 -16.35 -31.01
CA ALA A 121 -34.74 -15.37 -32.06
C ALA A 121 -33.23 -15.21 -32.26
N LEU A 122 -32.46 -15.20 -31.17
CA LEU A 122 -31.01 -15.03 -31.19
C LEU A 122 -30.25 -16.25 -31.73
N ILE A 123 -30.59 -17.46 -31.28
CA ILE A 123 -29.87 -18.70 -31.65
C ILE A 123 -30.39 -19.35 -32.95
N GLY A 124 -31.53 -18.89 -33.47
CA GLY A 124 -32.18 -19.47 -34.64
C GLY A 124 -32.97 -20.76 -34.35
N SER A 125 -33.71 -21.24 -35.36
CA SER A 125 -34.65 -22.38 -35.24
C SER A 125 -34.06 -23.75 -35.64
N THR A 126 -32.73 -23.87 -35.72
CA THR A 126 -32.08 -25.15 -36.02
C THR A 126 -32.09 -26.06 -34.78
N ASP A 127 -32.38 -27.35 -34.98
CA ASP A 127 -32.52 -28.34 -33.90
C ASP A 127 -31.28 -28.47 -33.02
N GLU A 128 -30.08 -28.22 -33.56
CA GLU A 128 -28.79 -28.32 -32.86
C GLU A 128 -28.67 -27.27 -31.74
N TYR A 129 -28.83 -25.98 -32.02
CA TYR A 129 -28.69 -24.92 -31.01
C TYR A 129 -29.89 -24.82 -30.06
N CYS A 130 -31.10 -25.14 -30.54
CA CYS A 130 -32.27 -25.25 -29.66
C CYS A 130 -32.11 -26.35 -28.61
N SER A 131 -31.28 -27.38 -28.88
CA SER A 131 -31.02 -28.47 -27.93
C SER A 131 -30.19 -28.05 -26.71
N LEU A 132 -29.41 -26.97 -26.83
CA LEU A 132 -28.56 -26.39 -25.77
C LEU A 132 -29.34 -25.54 -24.77
N PHE A 133 -30.57 -25.11 -25.09
CA PHE A 133 -31.35 -24.24 -24.23
C PHE A 133 -32.34 -25.02 -23.35
N GLY A 134 -32.12 -24.93 -22.04
CA GLY A 134 -32.89 -25.59 -20.99
C GLY A 134 -34.12 -24.86 -20.48
N GLY A 135 -34.35 -23.62 -20.95
CA GLY A 135 -35.51 -22.81 -20.59
C GLY A 135 -35.23 -21.70 -19.57
N VAL A 136 -36.31 -21.08 -19.10
CA VAL A 136 -36.30 -19.91 -18.20
C VAL A 136 -37.19 -20.19 -16.99
N ALA A 137 -36.71 -19.85 -15.80
CA ALA A 137 -37.48 -19.93 -14.55
C ALA A 137 -37.44 -18.59 -13.81
N ALA A 138 -38.60 -18.01 -13.50
CA ALA A 138 -38.71 -16.79 -12.73
C ALA A 138 -38.59 -17.04 -11.22
N SER A 139 -37.87 -16.18 -10.50
CA SER A 139 -37.72 -16.20 -9.04
C SER A 139 -38.86 -15.49 -8.32
N GLY A 140 -39.48 -14.50 -8.97
CA GLY A 140 -40.41 -13.57 -8.34
C GLY A 140 -39.70 -12.50 -7.50
N ILE A 141 -38.39 -12.30 -7.70
CA ILE A 141 -37.62 -11.23 -7.06
C ILE A 141 -37.96 -9.87 -7.67
N GLY A 142 -38.29 -8.90 -6.82
CA GLY A 142 -38.48 -7.49 -7.14
C GLY A 142 -37.41 -6.59 -6.50
N LEU A 143 -37.55 -5.27 -6.67
CA LEU A 143 -36.65 -4.29 -6.06
C LEU A 143 -36.80 -4.27 -4.53
N GLU A 144 -38.00 -4.57 -4.04
CA GLU A 144 -38.37 -4.65 -2.64
C GLU A 144 -37.71 -5.82 -1.88
N ASP A 145 -37.16 -6.80 -2.60
CA ASP A 145 -36.45 -7.96 -2.03
C ASP A 145 -34.95 -7.68 -1.82
N LEU A 146 -34.47 -6.49 -2.22
CA LEU A 146 -33.07 -6.05 -2.07
C LEU A 146 -32.75 -5.48 -0.68
N ASP A 147 -33.75 -5.30 0.18
CA ASP A 147 -33.58 -4.79 1.54
C ASP A 147 -32.96 -5.86 2.47
N THR A 148 -31.98 -5.44 3.27
CA THR A 148 -31.25 -6.27 4.24
C THR A 148 -32.16 -7.06 5.20
N GLU A 149 -33.32 -6.51 5.58
CA GLU A 149 -34.28 -7.19 6.47
C GLU A 149 -35.04 -8.35 5.81
N ARG A 150 -35.01 -8.46 4.47
CA ARG A 150 -35.81 -9.43 3.69
C ARG A 150 -35.00 -10.44 2.88
N GLN A 151 -33.68 -10.47 3.05
CA GLN A 151 -32.79 -11.38 2.31
C GLN A 151 -33.16 -12.86 2.45
N GLY A 152 -33.71 -13.30 3.59
CA GLY A 152 -34.19 -14.67 3.78
C GLY A 152 -35.27 -15.07 2.78
N THR A 153 -36.21 -14.16 2.49
CA THR A 153 -37.31 -14.40 1.53
C THR A 153 -36.83 -14.36 0.07
N ALA A 154 -35.80 -13.56 -0.24
CA ALA A 154 -35.19 -13.52 -1.56
C ALA A 154 -34.43 -14.83 -1.87
N ARG A 155 -33.71 -15.40 -0.89
CA ARG A 155 -33.01 -16.68 -1.04
C ARG A 155 -33.96 -17.83 -1.35
N GLU A 156 -35.09 -17.92 -0.63
CA GLU A 156 -36.12 -18.94 -0.90
C GLU A 156 -36.71 -18.83 -2.31
N LYS A 157 -36.93 -17.60 -2.79
CA LYS A 157 -37.40 -17.31 -4.16
C LYS A 157 -36.41 -17.81 -5.23
N ILE A 158 -35.11 -17.54 -5.06
CA ILE A 158 -34.06 -18.05 -5.98
C ILE A 158 -33.95 -19.57 -5.90
N LEU A 159 -33.99 -20.15 -4.70
CA LEU A 159 -33.97 -21.60 -4.53
C LEU A 159 -35.12 -22.27 -5.28
N SER A 160 -36.34 -21.72 -5.15
CA SER A 160 -37.52 -22.21 -5.87
C SER A 160 -37.36 -22.13 -7.40
N ALA A 161 -36.83 -21.02 -7.93
CA ALA A 161 -36.55 -20.91 -9.36
C ALA A 161 -35.48 -21.88 -9.83
N THR A 162 -34.38 -22.00 -9.08
CA THR A 162 -33.26 -22.90 -9.39
C THR A 162 -33.73 -24.35 -9.42
N ARG A 163 -34.50 -24.78 -8.42
CA ARG A 163 -35.13 -26.10 -8.37
C ARG A 163 -36.00 -26.36 -9.61
N ARG A 164 -36.88 -25.43 -9.97
CA ARG A 164 -37.73 -25.57 -11.16
C ARG A 164 -36.90 -25.68 -12.44
N LEU A 165 -35.84 -24.87 -12.56
CA LEU A 165 -34.95 -24.89 -13.73
C LEU A 165 -34.19 -26.24 -13.83
N LEU A 166 -33.71 -26.79 -12.71
CA LEU A 166 -33.07 -28.10 -12.65
C LEU A 166 -34.04 -29.23 -13.05
N GLN A 167 -35.27 -29.19 -12.53
CA GLN A 167 -36.32 -30.16 -12.84
C GLN A 167 -36.67 -30.17 -14.33
N MET A 168 -36.79 -28.99 -14.95
CA MET A 168 -37.05 -28.85 -16.40
C MET A 168 -35.96 -29.52 -17.27
N ASN A 169 -34.74 -29.66 -16.74
CA ASN A 169 -33.58 -30.11 -17.51
C ASN A 169 -33.16 -31.56 -17.20
N SER A 170 -33.84 -32.26 -16.29
CA SER A 170 -33.60 -33.69 -15.99
C SER A 170 -32.12 -34.03 -15.79
N GLY A 171 -31.37 -33.15 -15.10
CA GLY A 171 -29.95 -33.34 -14.80
C GLY A 171 -28.97 -32.97 -15.92
N LYS A 172 -29.44 -32.38 -17.02
CA LYS A 172 -28.59 -31.90 -18.13
C LYS A 172 -28.19 -30.42 -18.02
N LEU A 173 -28.51 -29.74 -16.92
CA LEU A 173 -28.19 -28.32 -16.73
C LEU A 173 -26.78 -28.18 -16.15
N ASP A 174 -25.86 -27.55 -16.87
CA ASP A 174 -24.49 -27.28 -16.41
C ASP A 174 -24.08 -25.81 -16.54
N VAL A 175 -24.96 -24.96 -17.07
CA VAL A 175 -24.79 -23.51 -17.10
C VAL A 175 -26.08 -22.81 -16.66
N VAL A 176 -25.98 -21.86 -15.74
CA VAL A 176 -27.09 -21.01 -15.29
C VAL A 176 -26.74 -19.55 -15.58
N VAL A 177 -27.57 -18.89 -16.37
CA VAL A 177 -27.46 -17.47 -16.66
C VAL A 177 -28.39 -16.70 -15.74
N MET A 178 -27.86 -15.72 -15.03
CA MET A 178 -28.68 -14.79 -14.28
C MET A 178 -29.35 -13.81 -15.26
N GLY A 179 -30.66 -13.65 -15.14
CA GLY A 179 -31.48 -12.99 -16.14
C GLY A 179 -32.23 -11.80 -15.58
N GLY A 180 -31.70 -10.60 -15.82
CA GLY A 180 -32.28 -9.35 -15.34
C GLY A 180 -31.34 -8.65 -14.37
N VAL A 181 -31.20 -7.34 -14.57
CA VAL A 181 -30.24 -6.49 -13.84
C VAL A 181 -30.42 -6.46 -12.33
N ILE A 182 -31.59 -6.87 -11.81
CA ILE A 182 -31.84 -7.02 -10.37
C ILE A 182 -31.03 -8.19 -9.79
N LEU A 183 -30.78 -9.23 -10.58
CA LEU A 183 -30.03 -10.42 -10.17
C LEU A 183 -28.52 -10.27 -10.35
N SER A 184 -28.06 -9.15 -10.91
CA SER A 184 -26.62 -8.88 -11.07
C SER A 184 -25.90 -8.90 -9.72
N GLY A 185 -24.76 -9.58 -9.63
CA GLY A 185 -23.98 -9.74 -8.40
C GLY A 185 -24.59 -10.68 -7.35
N MET A 186 -25.66 -11.41 -7.67
CA MET A 186 -26.32 -12.38 -6.78
C MET A 186 -25.88 -13.83 -7.03
N GLU A 187 -24.71 -14.04 -7.62
CA GLU A 187 -24.20 -15.35 -8.04
C GLU A 187 -24.15 -16.33 -6.85
N THR A 188 -23.78 -15.83 -5.68
CA THR A 188 -23.70 -16.61 -4.44
C THR A 188 -25.03 -17.24 -4.06
N TRP A 189 -26.16 -16.55 -4.27
CA TRP A 189 -27.49 -17.07 -3.94
C TRP A 189 -27.91 -18.19 -4.90
N VAL A 190 -27.54 -18.08 -6.18
CA VAL A 190 -27.76 -19.15 -7.17
C VAL A 190 -26.86 -20.35 -6.85
N ARG A 191 -25.60 -20.11 -6.45
CA ARG A 191 -24.67 -21.18 -6.04
C ARG A 191 -25.14 -21.91 -4.79
N GLU A 192 -25.56 -21.20 -3.74
CA GLU A 192 -26.18 -21.78 -2.55
C GLU A 192 -27.39 -22.65 -2.94
N ALA A 193 -28.25 -22.14 -3.84
CA ALA A 193 -29.41 -22.89 -4.31
C ALA A 193 -29.03 -24.17 -5.09
N LEU A 194 -27.97 -24.12 -5.91
CA LEU A 194 -27.45 -25.28 -6.61
C LEU A 194 -26.86 -26.31 -5.64
N GLU A 195 -26.13 -25.87 -4.62
CA GLU A 195 -25.56 -26.74 -3.58
C GLU A 195 -26.66 -27.45 -2.78
N VAL A 196 -27.72 -26.74 -2.41
CA VAL A 196 -28.88 -27.32 -1.71
C VAL A 196 -29.57 -28.41 -2.55
N GLU A 197 -29.70 -28.22 -3.87
CA GLU A 197 -30.42 -29.15 -4.74
C GLU A 197 -29.56 -30.30 -5.28
N LEU A 198 -28.26 -30.08 -5.50
CA LEU A 198 -27.37 -31.02 -6.19
C LEU A 198 -26.27 -31.60 -5.29
N GLY A 199 -26.00 -30.99 -4.14
CA GLY A 199 -24.79 -31.21 -3.33
C GLY A 199 -23.55 -30.52 -3.90
N ALA A 200 -22.57 -30.22 -3.04
CA ALA A 200 -21.38 -29.41 -3.35
C ALA A 200 -20.63 -29.88 -4.62
N ASP A 201 -20.33 -31.18 -4.75
CA ASP A 201 -19.56 -31.74 -5.87
C ASP A 201 -20.22 -31.56 -7.24
N LYS A 202 -21.56 -31.60 -7.29
CA LYS A 202 -22.31 -31.42 -8.53
C LYS A 202 -22.62 -29.95 -8.80
N ALA A 203 -22.91 -29.19 -7.75
CA ALA A 203 -23.12 -27.75 -7.84
C ALA A 203 -21.86 -27.02 -8.35
N GLY A 204 -20.67 -27.43 -7.90
CA GLY A 204 -19.40 -26.87 -8.37
C GLY A 204 -19.11 -27.09 -9.86
N LYS A 205 -19.81 -28.03 -10.51
CA LYS A 205 -19.71 -28.26 -11.96
C LYS A 205 -20.65 -27.37 -12.78
N VAL A 206 -21.63 -26.74 -12.14
CA VAL A 206 -22.58 -25.84 -12.79
C VAL A 206 -21.98 -24.43 -12.82
N LYS A 207 -21.79 -23.90 -14.03
CA LYS A 207 -21.25 -22.55 -14.24
C LYS A 207 -22.37 -21.52 -14.08
N VAL A 208 -22.13 -20.45 -13.33
CA VAL A 208 -23.09 -19.35 -13.16
C VAL A 208 -22.57 -18.13 -13.92
N ILE A 209 -23.39 -17.54 -14.77
CA ILE A 209 -23.05 -16.41 -15.63
C ILE A 209 -23.80 -15.17 -15.16
N ASP A 210 -23.04 -14.14 -14.76
CA ASP A 210 -23.57 -12.78 -14.63
C ASP A 210 -23.59 -12.08 -16.00
N GLN A 211 -24.78 -11.61 -16.37
CA GLN A 211 -25.07 -10.95 -17.63
C GLN A 211 -24.32 -9.63 -17.85
N LEU A 212 -24.06 -8.84 -16.78
CA LEU A 212 -23.31 -7.60 -16.89
C LEU A 212 -21.84 -7.90 -17.13
N VAL A 213 -21.28 -8.84 -16.38
CA VAL A 213 -19.88 -9.29 -16.54
C VAL A 213 -19.66 -9.85 -17.95
N ALA A 214 -20.55 -10.74 -18.41
CA ALA A 214 -20.49 -11.27 -19.77
C ALA A 214 -20.52 -10.13 -20.81
N GLY A 215 -21.48 -9.21 -20.70
CA GLY A 215 -21.59 -8.06 -21.61
C GLY A 215 -20.35 -7.16 -21.63
N ALA A 216 -19.78 -6.87 -20.48
CA ALA A 216 -18.59 -6.04 -20.35
C ALA A 216 -17.36 -6.71 -21.00
N LEU A 217 -17.16 -8.01 -20.79
CA LEU A 217 -16.06 -8.77 -21.40
C LEU A 217 -16.22 -8.85 -22.92
N THR A 218 -17.43 -9.09 -23.41
CA THR A 218 -17.73 -9.11 -24.83
C THR A 218 -17.42 -7.76 -25.48
N LEU A 219 -17.88 -6.65 -24.87
CA LEU A 219 -17.64 -5.31 -25.39
C LEU A 219 -16.14 -5.00 -25.42
N ALA A 220 -15.43 -5.31 -24.34
CA ALA A 220 -13.99 -5.11 -24.26
C ALA A 220 -13.22 -5.88 -25.35
N ALA A 221 -13.61 -7.12 -25.63
CA ALA A 221 -13.01 -7.92 -26.70
C ALA A 221 -13.26 -7.31 -28.08
N LEU A 222 -14.50 -6.89 -28.36
CA LEU A 222 -14.85 -6.25 -29.62
C LEU A 222 -14.12 -4.91 -29.82
N LEU A 223 -13.93 -4.12 -28.75
CA LEU A 223 -13.12 -2.89 -28.80
C LEU A 223 -11.66 -3.17 -29.19
N ARG A 224 -11.13 -4.36 -28.83
CA ARG A 224 -9.79 -4.82 -29.25
C ARG A 224 -9.76 -5.53 -30.60
N SER A 225 -10.88 -5.57 -31.33
CA SER A 225 -11.02 -6.32 -32.60
C SER A 225 -10.77 -7.82 -32.44
N GLU A 226 -11.03 -8.38 -31.26
CA GLU A 226 -10.95 -9.83 -31.00
C GLU A 226 -12.24 -10.53 -31.45
N GLY A 227 -12.12 -11.79 -31.90
CA GLY A 227 -13.28 -12.64 -32.21
C GLY A 227 -14.04 -13.02 -30.93
N LEU A 228 -15.36 -13.18 -31.03
CA LEU A 228 -16.23 -13.55 -29.90
C LEU A 228 -15.86 -14.94 -29.31
N ASP A 229 -15.32 -15.82 -30.14
CA ASP A 229 -14.80 -17.15 -29.79
C ASP A 229 -13.54 -17.10 -28.92
N MET A 230 -12.83 -15.96 -28.90
CA MET A 230 -11.61 -15.77 -28.12
C MET A 230 -11.87 -15.16 -26.74
N VAL A 231 -13.13 -14.87 -26.39
CA VAL A 231 -13.49 -14.28 -25.09
C VAL A 231 -13.47 -15.34 -24.01
N GLU A 232 -12.53 -15.23 -23.06
CA GLU A 232 -12.42 -16.15 -21.93
C GLU A 232 -13.47 -15.88 -20.83
N TYR A 233 -14.74 -16.21 -21.09
CA TYR A 233 -15.82 -16.08 -20.09
C TYR A 233 -15.58 -16.95 -18.84
N GLY A 234 -14.88 -18.09 -19.00
CA GLY A 234 -14.68 -19.07 -17.94
C GLY A 234 -13.83 -18.59 -16.74
N LEU A 235 -12.88 -17.68 -16.94
CA LEU A 235 -11.99 -17.18 -15.88
C LEU A 235 -12.58 -15.99 -15.12
N ALA A 236 -13.43 -15.19 -15.79
CA ALA A 236 -14.01 -13.98 -15.25
C ALA A 236 -15.35 -14.22 -14.52
N LEU A 237 -16.13 -15.21 -14.96
CA LEU A 237 -17.40 -15.62 -14.33
C LEU A 237 -17.22 -16.62 -13.18
N SER A 238 -15.96 -17.00 -12.88
CA SER A 238 -15.64 -17.99 -11.86
C SER A 238 -15.37 -17.38 -10.47
N LYS A 239 -15.49 -16.06 -10.28
CA LYS A 239 -15.21 -15.48 -8.96
C LYS A 239 -16.33 -15.73 -7.95
N ARG A 240 -15.87 -16.00 -6.72
CA ARG A 240 -16.58 -16.17 -5.44
C ARG A 240 -17.20 -17.54 -5.15
N SER A 241 -16.44 -18.61 -5.39
CA SER A 241 -16.43 -19.74 -4.46
C SER A 241 -15.04 -19.84 -3.80
N PRO A 242 -14.93 -20.05 -2.47
CA PRO A 242 -13.66 -20.24 -1.77
C PRO A 242 -12.84 -21.45 -2.26
N ASP A 243 -13.46 -22.34 -3.04
CA ASP A 243 -12.90 -23.64 -3.42
C ASP A 243 -12.35 -23.70 -4.85
N HIS A 244 -12.02 -22.57 -5.47
CA HIS A 244 -11.14 -22.63 -6.63
C HIS A 244 -9.80 -23.25 -6.22
N GLU A 245 -9.41 -24.31 -6.93
CA GLU A 245 -8.13 -24.99 -6.77
C GLU A 245 -7.01 -23.94 -6.85
N VAL A 246 -6.47 -23.56 -5.69
CA VAL A 246 -5.44 -22.52 -5.56
C VAL A 246 -4.28 -22.93 -6.44
N LEU A 247 -3.99 -22.13 -7.47
CA LEU A 247 -2.97 -22.44 -8.45
C LEU A 247 -1.63 -22.62 -7.74
N SER A 248 -1.14 -23.86 -7.71
CA SER A 248 0.14 -24.23 -7.10
C SER A 248 1.32 -23.93 -8.01
N ASP A 249 1.08 -23.77 -9.31
CA ASP A 249 2.11 -23.56 -10.32
C ASP A 249 1.64 -22.53 -11.35
N TYR A 250 2.23 -21.34 -11.29
CA TYR A 250 1.87 -20.23 -12.19
C TYR A 250 2.30 -20.45 -13.63
N THR A 251 3.18 -21.42 -13.91
CA THR A 251 3.55 -21.74 -15.29
C THR A 251 2.36 -22.26 -16.11
N LYS A 252 1.34 -22.79 -15.43
CA LYS A 252 0.10 -23.32 -16.02
C LYS A 252 -0.97 -22.24 -16.29
N LEU A 253 -0.72 -20.98 -15.94
CA LEU A 253 -1.66 -19.89 -16.22
C LEU A 253 -1.93 -19.78 -17.73
N PRO A 254 -3.19 -19.58 -18.18
CA PRO A 254 -3.48 -19.27 -19.57
C PRO A 254 -2.93 -17.87 -19.95
N GLY A 255 -2.67 -17.65 -21.24
CA GLY A 255 -2.24 -16.34 -21.76
C GLY A 255 -0.84 -15.87 -21.35
N ARG A 256 -0.57 -14.56 -21.47
CA ARG A 256 0.67 -13.91 -21.01
C ARG A 256 0.44 -13.43 -19.57
N SER A 257 1.16 -13.98 -18.59
CA SER A 257 1.13 -13.54 -17.19
C SER A 257 2.54 -13.22 -16.69
N LEU A 258 2.66 -12.16 -15.88
CA LEU A 258 3.90 -11.73 -15.23
C LEU A 258 4.46 -12.78 -14.26
N LEU A 259 3.61 -13.70 -13.80
CA LEU A 259 3.92 -14.71 -12.77
C LEU A 259 4.58 -15.99 -13.31
N LYS A 260 4.70 -16.18 -14.62
CA LYS A 260 5.20 -17.44 -15.21
C LYS A 260 6.70 -17.70 -15.02
N GLU A 261 7.46 -16.62 -14.86
CA GLU A 261 8.93 -16.64 -14.85
C GLU A 261 9.53 -16.10 -13.55
N THR A 262 8.69 -15.77 -12.57
CA THR A 262 9.16 -15.25 -11.28
C THR A 262 9.92 -16.31 -10.50
N LEU A 263 10.95 -15.87 -9.78
CA LEU A 263 11.71 -16.69 -8.83
C LEU A 263 11.09 -16.63 -7.43
N GLY A 264 10.89 -15.41 -6.91
CA GLY A 264 10.53 -15.20 -5.50
C GLY A 264 9.03 -15.06 -5.19
N HIS A 265 8.17 -15.00 -6.22
CA HIS A 265 6.72 -14.86 -6.05
C HIS A 265 5.92 -16.09 -6.49
N GLN A 266 6.58 -17.24 -6.73
CA GLN A 266 5.88 -18.49 -7.02
C GLN A 266 4.99 -18.91 -5.86
N ASN A 267 3.83 -19.49 -6.17
CA ASN A 267 2.98 -20.05 -5.14
C ASN A 267 3.54 -21.41 -4.69
N ARG A 268 3.35 -21.75 -3.40
CA ARG A 268 3.72 -23.06 -2.82
C ARG A 268 5.17 -23.50 -3.01
N GLN A 269 6.08 -22.55 -3.22
CA GLN A 269 7.51 -22.80 -3.32
C GLN A 269 8.25 -21.71 -2.54
N SER A 270 9.37 -22.11 -1.94
CA SER A 270 10.31 -21.21 -1.25
C SER A 270 11.66 -21.26 -1.95
N SER A 271 12.37 -20.14 -1.99
CA SER A 271 13.68 -20.04 -2.64
C SER A 271 14.72 -19.52 -1.66
N THR A 272 15.84 -20.22 -1.54
CA THR A 272 16.97 -19.80 -0.68
C THR A 272 18.24 -19.69 -1.51
N VAL A 273 18.97 -18.59 -1.35
CA VAL A 273 20.24 -18.37 -2.05
C VAL A 273 21.33 -19.29 -1.49
N ILE A 274 22.19 -19.78 -2.37
CA ILE A 274 23.34 -20.60 -1.99
C ILE A 274 24.54 -19.70 -1.75
N GLY A 275 25.03 -19.67 -0.51
CA GLY A 275 26.23 -18.92 -0.14
C GLY A 275 27.51 -19.51 -0.73
N ALA A 276 28.51 -18.66 -0.99
CA ALA A 276 29.77 -19.06 -1.61
C ALA A 276 30.59 -20.07 -0.79
N THR A 277 30.37 -20.14 0.52
CA THR A 277 31.02 -21.09 1.45
C THR A 277 30.16 -22.31 1.76
N SER A 278 29.05 -22.51 1.06
CA SER A 278 28.21 -23.70 1.21
C SER A 278 28.92 -24.96 0.66
N ASP A 279 28.28 -26.12 0.84
CA ASP A 279 28.69 -27.40 0.29
C ASP A 279 28.52 -27.49 -1.24
N PHE A 280 27.77 -26.57 -1.85
CA PHE A 280 27.64 -26.47 -3.29
C PHE A 280 28.77 -25.61 -3.91
N ALA A 281 29.68 -26.25 -4.64
CA ALA A 281 30.72 -25.55 -5.38
C ALA A 281 30.21 -25.10 -6.77
N PRO A 282 30.26 -23.79 -7.12
CA PRO A 282 29.80 -23.29 -8.43
C PRO A 282 30.49 -23.95 -9.64
N SER A 283 31.73 -24.46 -9.49
CA SER A 283 32.41 -25.21 -10.55
C SER A 283 31.64 -26.48 -10.96
N LEU A 284 30.89 -27.10 -10.02
CA LEU A 284 30.06 -28.28 -10.28
C LEU A 284 28.80 -27.92 -11.08
N ALA A 285 28.37 -26.66 -11.09
CA ALA A 285 27.23 -26.21 -11.88
C ALA A 285 27.42 -26.46 -13.39
N SER A 286 28.67 -26.48 -13.86
CA SER A 286 29.02 -26.79 -15.25
C SER A 286 28.72 -28.24 -15.66
N ALA A 287 28.69 -29.16 -14.69
CA ALA A 287 28.41 -30.58 -14.92
C ALA A 287 26.90 -30.90 -14.92
N LEU A 288 26.05 -29.96 -14.52
CA LEU A 288 24.61 -30.14 -14.45
C LEU A 288 23.92 -29.80 -15.78
N SER A 289 22.80 -30.48 -16.05
CA SER A 289 21.92 -30.10 -17.15
C SER A 289 20.95 -29.00 -16.72
N TRP A 290 20.72 -28.03 -17.60
CA TRP A 290 19.89 -26.85 -17.31
C TRP A 290 18.78 -26.73 -18.35
N ASN A 291 17.55 -26.47 -17.92
CA ASN A 291 16.44 -26.14 -18.83
C ASN A 291 16.52 -24.67 -19.29
N ALA A 292 15.58 -24.25 -20.16
CA ALA A 292 15.52 -22.88 -20.67
C ALA A 292 15.34 -21.81 -19.56
N LYS A 293 14.75 -22.21 -18.43
CA LYS A 293 14.59 -21.37 -17.23
C LYS A 293 15.79 -21.43 -16.30
N GLY A 294 16.90 -22.06 -16.69
CA GLY A 294 18.08 -22.17 -15.82
C GLY A 294 17.83 -23.01 -14.56
N GLU A 295 16.95 -24.01 -14.64
CA GLU A 295 16.68 -24.96 -13.55
C GLU A 295 17.32 -26.32 -13.84
N SER A 296 17.80 -26.96 -12.77
CA SER A 296 18.29 -28.34 -12.77
C SER A 296 17.54 -29.16 -11.73
N LEU A 297 16.91 -30.25 -12.20
CA LEU A 297 16.14 -31.19 -11.37
C LEU A 297 17.00 -32.33 -10.79
N GLN A 298 18.30 -32.37 -11.11
CA GLN A 298 19.20 -33.45 -10.70
C GLN A 298 19.80 -33.22 -9.31
N TYR A 299 19.65 -32.01 -8.78
CA TYR A 299 20.26 -31.59 -7.53
C TYR A 299 19.30 -31.83 -6.36
N ASP A 300 19.56 -32.91 -5.59
CA ASP A 300 18.85 -33.25 -4.36
C ASP A 300 17.29 -33.19 -4.42
N PRO A 301 16.64 -34.05 -5.24
CA PRO A 301 15.17 -34.05 -5.34
C PRO A 301 14.49 -34.25 -3.97
N PRO A 302 13.42 -33.52 -3.64
CA PRO A 302 12.54 -32.75 -4.54
C PRO A 302 12.97 -31.30 -4.78
N ASN A 303 14.15 -30.89 -4.29
CA ASN A 303 14.64 -29.54 -4.50
C ASN A 303 15.03 -29.31 -5.97
N ILE A 304 14.94 -28.06 -6.40
CA ILE A 304 15.31 -27.63 -7.74
C ILE A 304 16.43 -26.61 -7.60
N LEU A 305 17.56 -26.86 -8.26
CA LEU A 305 18.63 -25.89 -8.34
C LEU A 305 18.32 -24.87 -9.44
N ARG A 306 18.20 -23.60 -9.08
CA ARG A 306 17.89 -22.50 -9.98
C ARG A 306 19.07 -21.55 -10.11
N ARG A 307 19.62 -21.43 -11.32
CA ARG A 307 20.71 -20.52 -11.62
C ARG A 307 20.15 -19.15 -11.99
N ALA A 308 20.31 -18.14 -11.13
CA ALA A 308 19.86 -16.78 -11.41
C ALA A 308 20.79 -16.06 -12.39
N ASN A 309 22.11 -16.21 -12.23
CA ASN A 309 23.11 -15.72 -13.18
C ASN A 309 24.34 -16.65 -13.15
N GLN A 310 25.52 -16.23 -13.64
CA GLN A 310 26.71 -17.09 -13.66
C GLN A 310 27.25 -17.47 -12.27
N SER A 311 27.03 -16.63 -11.25
CA SER A 311 27.62 -16.75 -9.91
C SER A 311 26.60 -17.01 -8.80
N THR A 312 25.31 -16.78 -9.06
CA THR A 312 24.24 -16.82 -8.06
C THR A 312 23.29 -17.96 -8.35
N TYR A 313 23.13 -18.83 -7.35
CA TYR A 313 22.32 -20.04 -7.40
C TYR A 313 21.33 -20.04 -6.23
N PHE A 314 20.15 -20.60 -6.47
CA PHE A 314 19.08 -20.75 -5.50
C PHE A 314 18.67 -22.21 -5.40
N ILE A 315 18.32 -22.64 -4.19
CA ILE A 315 17.56 -23.86 -3.95
C ILE A 315 16.09 -23.47 -3.91
N VAL A 316 15.31 -23.99 -4.85
CA VAL A 316 13.85 -23.85 -4.87
C VAL A 316 13.26 -25.12 -4.29
N ARG A 317 12.54 -24.98 -3.17
CA ARG A 317 11.93 -26.08 -2.43
C ARG A 317 10.40 -25.99 -2.54
N PRO A 318 9.72 -27.04 -3.03
CA PRO A 318 8.26 -27.09 -2.97
C PRO A 318 7.77 -27.26 -1.53
N ASP A 319 6.66 -26.60 -1.20
CA ASP A 319 6.02 -26.72 0.10
C ASP A 319 5.35 -28.09 0.24
N THR A 320 5.37 -28.67 1.45
CA THR A 320 4.63 -29.91 1.70
C THR A 320 3.13 -29.64 1.77
N ARG A 321 2.32 -30.71 1.72
CA ARG A 321 0.86 -30.57 1.85
C ARG A 321 0.47 -29.97 3.20
N GLU A 322 1.09 -30.42 4.28
CA GLU A 322 0.82 -29.94 5.64
C GLU A 322 1.20 -28.45 5.79
N GLU A 323 2.33 -28.03 5.19
CA GLU A 323 2.73 -26.62 5.16
C GLU A 323 1.74 -25.75 4.38
N THR A 324 1.22 -26.28 3.26
CA THR A 324 0.24 -25.63 2.40
C THR A 324 -1.10 -25.45 3.11
N GLU A 325 -1.61 -26.51 3.75
CA GLU A 325 -2.86 -26.50 4.53
C GLU A 325 -2.77 -25.51 5.71
N ALA A 326 -1.63 -25.48 6.43
CA ALA A 326 -1.42 -24.53 7.52
C ALA A 326 -1.36 -23.08 7.03
N GLU A 327 -0.70 -22.81 5.89
CA GLU A 327 -0.66 -21.48 5.28
C GLU A 327 -2.05 -21.01 4.85
N LEU A 328 -2.87 -21.92 4.29
CA LEU A 328 -4.26 -21.66 3.93
C LEU A 328 -5.14 -21.34 5.14
N ALA A 329 -5.05 -22.12 6.20
CA ALA A 329 -5.80 -21.87 7.44
C ALA A 329 -5.45 -20.50 8.05
N ASN A 330 -4.17 -20.10 7.97
CA ASN A 330 -3.74 -18.76 8.40
C ASN A 330 -4.33 -17.64 7.53
N LEU A 331 -4.39 -17.83 6.21
CA LEU A 331 -5.01 -16.87 5.29
C LEU A 331 -6.52 -16.74 5.52
N ASP A 332 -7.22 -17.86 5.71
CA ASP A 332 -8.64 -17.87 6.03
C ASP A 332 -8.92 -17.16 7.35
N ALA A 333 -8.11 -17.41 8.39
CA ALA A 333 -8.23 -16.72 9.67
C ALA A 333 -8.04 -15.20 9.57
N ILE A 334 -7.13 -14.74 8.70
CA ILE A 334 -6.94 -13.30 8.43
C ILE A 334 -8.16 -12.71 7.70
N GLU A 335 -8.64 -13.39 6.66
CA GLU A 335 -9.78 -12.92 5.87
C GLU A 335 -11.05 -12.87 6.72
N ASP A 336 -11.33 -13.93 7.48
CA ASP A 336 -12.48 -14.02 8.40
C ASP A 336 -12.43 -12.92 9.48
N PHE A 337 -11.24 -12.51 9.92
CA PHE A 337 -11.08 -11.48 10.93
C PHE A 337 -11.57 -10.11 10.47
N VAL A 338 -11.41 -9.79 9.19
CA VAL A 338 -11.79 -8.48 8.61
C VAL A 338 -13.03 -8.55 7.74
N ALA A 339 -13.59 -9.74 7.50
CA ALA A 339 -14.75 -9.92 6.64
C ALA A 339 -15.95 -9.07 7.10
N PRO A 340 -16.69 -8.43 6.17
CA PRO A 340 -16.56 -8.47 4.71
C PRO A 340 -15.65 -7.36 4.13
N HIS A 341 -14.81 -6.71 4.93
CA HIS A 341 -14.12 -5.45 4.59
C HIS A 341 -12.81 -5.61 3.82
N GLY A 342 -12.35 -6.84 3.55
CA GLY A 342 -11.07 -7.14 2.90
C GLY A 342 -10.78 -6.30 1.64
N PRO A 343 -11.67 -6.28 0.61
CA PRO A 343 -11.43 -5.54 -0.63
C PRO A 343 -11.22 -4.03 -0.42
N GLU A 344 -11.98 -3.45 0.51
CA GLU A 344 -11.90 -2.02 0.82
C GLU A 344 -10.62 -1.67 1.58
N LEU A 345 -10.15 -2.56 2.46
CA LEU A 345 -8.85 -2.43 3.10
C LEU A 345 -7.70 -2.52 2.08
N VAL A 346 -7.79 -3.42 1.10
CA VAL A 346 -6.80 -3.48 -0.01
C VAL A 346 -6.78 -2.16 -0.78
N ASN A 347 -7.95 -1.59 -1.10
CA ASN A 347 -8.04 -0.29 -1.78
C ASN A 347 -7.34 0.80 -0.96
N LEU A 348 -7.69 0.97 0.32
CA LEU A 348 -7.11 1.97 1.20
C LEU A 348 -5.58 1.88 1.27
N TYR A 349 -5.03 0.66 1.37
CA TYR A 349 -3.58 0.46 1.38
C TYR A 349 -2.92 0.99 0.10
N PHE A 350 -3.42 0.59 -1.08
CA PHE A 350 -2.84 0.99 -2.36
C PHE A 350 -3.06 2.46 -2.70
N ARG A 351 -4.09 3.08 -2.12
CA ARG A 351 -4.42 4.49 -2.30
C ARG A 351 -3.58 5.43 -1.42
N ILE A 352 -3.24 5.01 -0.21
CA ILE A 352 -2.67 5.91 0.82
C ILE A 352 -1.22 5.55 1.18
N VAL A 353 -0.93 4.27 1.35
CA VAL A 353 0.35 3.80 1.93
C VAL A 353 1.35 3.47 0.83
N HIS A 354 0.91 2.65 -0.14
CA HIS A 354 1.75 2.16 -1.22
C HIS A 354 2.47 3.27 -2.00
N PRO A 355 1.85 4.43 -2.33
CA PRO A 355 2.56 5.50 -3.02
C PRO A 355 3.85 5.93 -2.31
N SER A 356 3.80 6.05 -0.98
CA SER A 356 4.91 6.54 -0.15
C SER A 356 5.86 5.45 0.34
N PHE A 357 5.45 4.17 0.26
CA PHE A 357 6.27 3.01 0.63
C PHE A 357 6.06 1.86 -0.39
N PRO A 358 6.49 2.04 -1.66
CA PRO A 358 6.07 1.23 -2.80
C PRO A 358 6.83 -0.10 -2.91
N ILE A 359 6.94 -0.88 -1.83
CA ILE A 359 7.74 -2.12 -1.83
C ILE A 359 7.00 -3.34 -2.39
N LEU A 360 5.68 -3.22 -2.60
CA LEU A 360 4.86 -4.22 -3.30
C LEU A 360 4.82 -3.93 -4.81
N HIS A 361 4.28 -4.87 -5.58
CA HIS A 361 3.90 -4.62 -6.96
C HIS A 361 2.38 -4.63 -7.07
N LYS A 362 1.74 -3.46 -7.24
CA LYS A 362 0.28 -3.31 -7.17
C LYS A 362 -0.47 -4.27 -8.09
N ARG A 363 -0.11 -4.31 -9.38
CA ARG A 363 -0.79 -5.19 -10.35
C ARG A 363 -0.67 -6.68 -10.00
N VAL A 364 0.52 -7.16 -9.63
CA VAL A 364 0.74 -8.55 -9.20
C VAL A 364 -0.07 -8.89 -7.95
N PHE A 365 -0.08 -8.00 -6.95
CA PHE A 365 -0.87 -8.21 -5.74
C PHE A 365 -2.37 -8.27 -6.05
N LEU A 366 -2.90 -7.29 -6.80
CA LEU A 366 -4.32 -7.21 -7.14
C LEU A 366 -4.76 -8.35 -8.06
N GLU A 367 -3.90 -8.81 -8.97
CA GLU A 367 -4.16 -9.98 -9.82
C GLU A 367 -4.31 -11.26 -8.98
N LYS A 368 -3.38 -11.49 -8.03
CA LYS A 368 -3.45 -12.63 -7.09
C LYS A 368 -4.68 -12.54 -6.19
N TYR A 369 -4.85 -11.43 -5.48
CA TYR A 369 -5.98 -11.18 -4.59
C TYR A 369 -7.31 -11.31 -5.33
N GLY A 370 -7.37 -10.77 -6.55
CA GLY A 370 -8.53 -10.85 -7.41
C GLY A 370 -8.93 -12.29 -7.73
N ARG A 371 -7.99 -13.21 -7.98
CA ARG A 371 -8.30 -14.64 -8.15
C ARG A 371 -8.70 -15.29 -6.84
N SER A 372 -7.85 -15.13 -5.81
CA SER A 372 -8.12 -15.58 -4.45
C SER A 372 -7.10 -14.98 -3.49
N TYR A 373 -7.55 -14.51 -2.33
CA TYR A 373 -6.66 -14.10 -1.24
C TYR A 373 -5.72 -15.25 -0.80
N ARG A 374 -6.11 -16.51 -1.05
CA ARG A 374 -5.31 -17.73 -0.78
C ARG A 374 -4.06 -17.88 -1.65
N GLU A 375 -3.86 -17.01 -2.65
CA GLU A 375 -2.62 -16.92 -3.45
C GLU A 375 -1.57 -15.97 -2.87
N LEU A 376 -1.90 -15.25 -1.81
CA LEU A 376 -0.98 -14.36 -1.08
C LEU A 376 -0.34 -15.12 0.08
N THR A 377 0.66 -14.51 0.72
CA THR A 377 1.18 -15.03 1.99
C THR A 377 0.43 -14.44 3.18
N PRO A 378 0.26 -15.16 4.30
CA PRO A 378 -0.44 -14.64 5.47
C PRO A 378 0.15 -13.32 5.96
N CYS A 379 1.48 -13.21 6.01
CA CYS A 379 2.14 -11.98 6.43
C CYS A 379 1.89 -10.83 5.43
N GLY A 380 1.97 -11.10 4.12
CA GLY A 380 1.71 -10.11 3.09
C GLY A 380 0.29 -9.54 3.13
N LEU A 381 -0.72 -10.41 3.20
CA LEU A 381 -2.12 -9.99 3.26
C LEU A 381 -2.46 -9.31 4.60
N GLY A 382 -2.05 -9.93 5.70
CA GLY A 382 -2.31 -9.42 7.04
C GLY A 382 -1.69 -8.06 7.28
N ALA A 383 -0.46 -7.81 6.80
CA ALA A 383 0.20 -6.52 6.92
C ALA A 383 -0.53 -5.41 6.13
N VAL A 384 -1.03 -5.72 4.92
CA VAL A 384 -1.86 -4.81 4.12
C VAL A 384 -3.12 -4.42 4.89
N TYR A 385 -3.82 -5.38 5.48
CA TYR A 385 -5.01 -5.12 6.30
C TYR A 385 -4.70 -4.31 7.56
N VAL A 386 -3.70 -4.71 8.35
CA VAL A 386 -3.27 -4.00 9.56
C VAL A 386 -2.94 -2.54 9.24
N MET A 387 -2.22 -2.30 8.15
CA MET A 387 -1.83 -0.95 7.78
C MET A 387 -3.04 -0.13 7.32
N ALA A 388 -3.90 -0.69 6.46
CA ALA A 388 -5.11 -0.03 5.97
C ALA A 388 -6.09 0.37 7.09
N LEU A 389 -6.16 -0.41 8.19
CA LEU A 389 -7.02 -0.10 9.33
C LEU A 389 -6.74 1.29 9.94
N ASN A 390 -5.56 1.89 9.76
CA ASN A 390 -5.30 3.26 10.23
C ASN A 390 -6.12 4.32 9.49
N TRP A 391 -6.51 4.04 8.24
CA TRP A 391 -7.27 4.95 7.39
C TRP A 391 -8.71 4.48 7.19
N TRP A 392 -9.25 3.70 8.12
CA TRP A 392 -10.64 3.22 8.12
C TRP A 392 -11.67 4.32 7.82
N SER A 393 -11.49 5.52 8.38
CA SER A 393 -12.39 6.66 8.18
C SER A 393 -12.33 7.30 6.79
N TYR A 394 -11.32 6.98 5.99
CA TYR A 394 -11.16 7.51 4.62
C TYR A 394 -11.95 6.71 3.59
N SER A 395 -12.58 5.60 3.98
CA SER A 395 -13.57 4.91 3.16
C SER A 395 -14.97 5.25 3.66
N PRO A 396 -15.85 5.85 2.82
CA PRO A 396 -17.25 6.07 3.18
C PRO A 396 -17.98 4.77 3.55
N ALA A 397 -17.61 3.65 2.92
CA ALA A 397 -18.21 2.34 3.19
C ALA A 397 -17.81 1.77 4.56
N LEU A 398 -16.59 2.08 5.03
CA LEU A 398 -16.08 1.60 6.32
C LEU A 398 -16.39 2.56 7.46
N ALA A 399 -16.45 3.86 7.22
CA ALA A 399 -16.61 4.88 8.26
C ALA A 399 -17.84 4.66 9.16
N THR A 400 -18.89 4.02 8.64
CA THR A 400 -20.12 3.67 9.39
C THR A 400 -20.11 2.25 9.98
N ALA A 401 -19.12 1.43 9.62
CA ALA A 401 -18.99 0.04 10.07
C ALA A 401 -18.14 -0.08 11.36
N LEU A 402 -18.32 -1.19 12.07
CA LEU A 402 -17.53 -1.49 13.26
C LEU A 402 -16.09 -1.83 12.87
N LYS A 403 -15.14 -1.01 13.30
CA LYS A 403 -13.71 -1.24 13.04
C LYS A 403 -13.21 -2.49 13.79
N PRO A 404 -12.54 -3.44 13.10
CA PRO A 404 -11.91 -4.60 13.73
C PRO A 404 -10.83 -4.23 14.75
N ASP A 405 -10.56 -5.14 15.69
CA ASP A 405 -9.49 -4.98 16.69
C ASP A 405 -8.11 -5.08 16.02
N VAL A 406 -7.45 -3.92 15.92
CA VAL A 406 -6.15 -3.78 15.24
C VAL A 406 -5.05 -4.55 15.99
N GLN A 407 -5.02 -4.50 17.32
CA GLN A 407 -3.95 -5.13 18.11
C GLN A 407 -4.02 -6.65 18.00
N ARG A 408 -5.22 -7.22 18.03
CA ARG A 408 -5.40 -8.66 17.89
C ARG A 408 -4.99 -9.16 16.51
N LEU A 409 -5.26 -8.39 15.45
CA LEU A 409 -4.79 -8.72 14.10
C LEU A 409 -3.26 -8.58 13.99
N GLU A 410 -2.69 -7.52 14.57
CA GLU A 410 -1.24 -7.30 14.69
C GLU A 410 -0.52 -8.51 15.32
N ASP A 411 -0.99 -8.96 16.49
CA ASP A 411 -0.41 -10.10 17.21
C ASP A 411 -0.53 -11.42 16.41
N MET A 412 -1.67 -11.62 15.75
CA MET A 412 -1.92 -12.79 14.90
C MET A 412 -0.96 -12.83 13.71
N VAL A 413 -0.82 -11.72 12.98
CA VAL A 413 0.06 -11.62 11.80
C VAL A 413 1.53 -11.73 12.21
N LEU A 414 1.93 -11.15 13.34
CA LEU A 414 3.29 -11.27 13.86
C LEU A 414 3.63 -12.73 14.20
N SER A 415 2.70 -13.48 14.80
CA SER A 415 2.89 -14.91 15.05
C SER A 415 3.10 -15.70 13.75
N MET A 416 2.32 -15.39 12.70
CA MET A 416 2.43 -16.03 11.39
C MET A 416 3.76 -15.71 10.68
N LEU A 417 4.30 -14.49 10.85
CA LEU A 417 5.62 -14.14 10.34
C LEU A 417 6.72 -15.06 10.92
N PHE A 418 6.71 -15.27 12.23
CA PHE A 418 7.66 -16.21 12.87
C PHE A 418 7.42 -17.68 12.47
N GLN A 419 6.27 -18.04 11.91
CA GLN A 419 6.06 -19.38 11.34
C GLN A 419 6.62 -19.48 9.92
N ALA A 420 6.66 -18.36 9.18
CA ALA A 420 7.13 -18.29 7.80
C ALA A 420 8.66 -18.34 7.69
N HIS A 421 9.42 -17.98 8.74
CA HIS A 421 10.88 -17.86 8.69
C HIS A 421 11.64 -19.12 8.25
N ARG A 422 11.01 -20.31 8.30
CA ARG A 422 11.65 -21.57 7.86
C ARG A 422 11.65 -21.73 6.34
N ARG A 423 10.81 -20.97 5.65
CA ARG A 423 10.58 -21.01 4.20
C ARG A 423 10.19 -19.63 3.69
N PRO A 424 10.99 -18.58 3.99
CA PRO A 424 10.58 -17.22 3.72
C PRO A 424 10.34 -17.03 2.22
N LYS A 425 9.28 -16.31 1.87
CA LYS A 425 9.03 -15.79 0.52
C LYS A 425 9.29 -14.29 0.51
N ILE A 426 9.53 -13.72 -0.67
CA ILE A 426 9.69 -12.25 -0.79
C ILE A 426 8.46 -11.52 -0.27
N SER A 427 7.27 -12.07 -0.49
CA SER A 427 6.02 -11.52 0.04
C SER A 427 5.91 -11.54 1.56
N ASP A 428 6.58 -12.48 2.24
CA ASP A 428 6.67 -12.46 3.71
C ASP A 428 7.59 -11.35 4.19
N LEU A 429 8.73 -11.13 3.52
CA LEU A 429 9.64 -10.04 3.84
C LEU A 429 9.00 -8.68 3.57
N GLN A 430 8.27 -8.54 2.45
CA GLN A 430 7.48 -7.34 2.16
C GLN A 430 6.41 -7.10 3.22
N GLY A 431 5.64 -8.14 3.58
CA GLY A 431 4.64 -8.08 4.64
C GLY A 431 5.26 -7.66 5.97
N ALA A 432 6.40 -8.23 6.35
CA ALA A 432 7.11 -7.87 7.57
C ALA A 432 7.56 -6.41 7.58
N LEU A 433 8.15 -5.91 6.48
CA LEU A 433 8.56 -4.52 6.36
C LEU A 433 7.38 -3.55 6.43
N VAL A 434 6.24 -3.89 5.82
CA VAL A 434 4.99 -3.11 5.96
C VAL A 434 4.48 -3.15 7.40
N LEU A 435 4.40 -4.33 8.01
CA LEU A 435 3.91 -4.52 9.37
C LEU A 435 4.77 -3.75 10.39
N MET A 436 6.08 -3.73 10.20
CA MET A 436 7.04 -3.00 11.04
C MET A 436 6.96 -1.47 10.91
N GLN A 437 6.13 -0.93 10.02
CA GLN A 437 5.79 0.49 10.08
C GLN A 437 4.87 0.81 11.27
N ARG A 438 4.31 -0.21 11.94
CA ARG A 438 3.56 -0.09 13.19
C ARG A 438 4.52 0.03 14.38
N PRO A 439 4.46 1.13 15.17
CA PRO A 439 5.32 1.32 16.34
C PRO A 439 5.20 0.21 17.41
N SER A 440 4.03 -0.44 17.50
CA SER A 440 3.75 -1.57 18.41
C SER A 440 4.49 -2.85 18.02
N ILE A 441 4.82 -3.03 16.74
CA ILE A 441 5.42 -4.27 16.20
C ILE A 441 6.93 -4.17 16.11
N VAL A 442 7.45 -3.02 15.68
CA VAL A 442 8.88 -2.87 15.38
C VAL A 442 9.73 -3.01 16.64
N SER A 443 10.77 -3.84 16.54
CA SER A 443 11.78 -4.00 17.58
C SER A 443 13.15 -4.26 16.95
N TRP A 444 14.21 -3.95 17.68
CA TRP A 444 15.58 -4.19 17.22
C TRP A 444 15.83 -5.67 16.86
N SER A 445 15.32 -6.61 17.67
CA SER A 445 15.42 -8.04 17.40
C SER A 445 14.68 -8.47 16.13
N LEU A 446 13.51 -7.87 15.87
CA LEU A 446 12.73 -8.18 14.67
C LEU A 446 13.43 -7.67 13.40
N ILE A 447 14.12 -6.51 13.46
CA ILE A 447 14.99 -6.03 12.38
C ILE A 447 16.05 -7.08 12.06
N GLY A 448 16.77 -7.59 13.07
CA GLY A 448 17.75 -8.66 12.87
C GLY A 448 17.16 -9.93 12.24
N HIS A 449 15.93 -10.29 12.63
CA HIS A 449 15.22 -11.43 12.06
C HIS A 449 14.93 -11.25 10.56
N ILE A 450 14.39 -10.10 10.17
CA ILE A 450 14.07 -9.84 8.75
C ILE A 450 15.31 -9.60 7.89
N VAL A 451 16.42 -9.12 8.48
CA VAL A 451 17.71 -9.05 7.78
C VAL A 451 18.19 -10.46 7.42
N ALA A 452 18.10 -11.41 8.35
CA ALA A 452 18.44 -12.81 8.08
C ALA A 452 17.52 -13.41 6.99
N MET A 453 16.20 -13.18 7.06
CA MET A 453 15.28 -13.60 5.99
C MET A 453 15.63 -12.97 4.64
N GLY A 454 16.03 -11.70 4.61
CA GLY A 454 16.48 -11.01 3.41
C GLY A 454 17.74 -11.63 2.81
N GLN A 455 18.69 -12.02 3.64
CA GLN A 455 19.91 -12.73 3.22
C GLN A 455 19.57 -14.11 2.65
N ASP A 456 18.68 -14.88 3.31
CA ASP A 456 18.22 -16.18 2.79
C ASP A 456 17.58 -16.03 1.40
N LEU A 457 16.85 -14.94 1.16
CA LEU A 457 16.19 -14.64 -0.12
C LEU A 457 17.12 -14.02 -1.19
N GLY A 458 18.39 -13.76 -0.84
CA GLY A 458 19.37 -13.08 -1.71
C GLY A 458 19.05 -11.62 -2.00
N ILE A 459 18.33 -10.93 -1.11
CA ILE A 459 17.92 -9.52 -1.27
C ILE A 459 19.12 -8.56 -1.19
N ASN A 460 20.20 -8.99 -0.56
CA ASN A 460 21.45 -8.23 -0.41
C ASN A 460 22.39 -8.30 -1.64
N SER A 461 21.93 -8.86 -2.76
CA SER A 461 22.73 -9.09 -3.98
C SER A 461 22.17 -8.36 -5.20
N ASP A 462 23.05 -7.95 -6.11
CA ASP A 462 22.65 -7.24 -7.32
C ASP A 462 21.93 -8.19 -8.28
N CYS A 463 20.64 -7.91 -8.49
CA CYS A 463 19.76 -8.70 -9.34
C CYS A 463 19.72 -8.22 -10.80
N THR A 464 20.49 -7.19 -11.17
CA THR A 464 20.46 -6.58 -12.52
C THR A 464 20.70 -7.61 -13.63
N ALA A 465 21.65 -8.53 -13.42
CA ALA A 465 22.00 -9.57 -14.40
C ALA A 465 21.24 -10.90 -14.20
N TRP A 466 20.25 -10.96 -13.31
CA TRP A 466 19.54 -12.20 -13.02
C TRP A 466 18.50 -12.52 -14.09
N GLN A 467 18.34 -13.80 -14.40
CA GLN A 467 17.33 -14.35 -15.30
C GLN A 467 15.96 -14.41 -14.61
N VAL A 468 15.44 -13.26 -14.18
CA VAL A 468 14.08 -13.05 -13.65
C VAL A 468 13.38 -11.93 -14.43
N PRO A 469 12.06 -11.75 -14.31
CA PRO A 469 11.36 -10.64 -14.97
C PRO A 469 11.83 -9.26 -14.47
N ASP A 470 11.78 -8.25 -15.34
CA ASP A 470 12.14 -6.85 -15.00
C ASP A 470 11.38 -6.33 -13.77
N TRP A 471 10.08 -6.61 -13.72
CA TRP A 471 9.25 -6.18 -12.60
C TRP A 471 9.71 -6.78 -11.26
N GLU A 472 10.23 -8.02 -11.26
CA GLU A 472 10.75 -8.67 -10.06
C GLU A 472 12.10 -8.09 -9.67
N ARG A 473 12.97 -7.75 -10.64
CA ARG A 473 14.23 -7.02 -10.37
C ARG A 473 13.94 -5.72 -9.63
N GLY A 474 13.01 -4.92 -10.16
CA GLY A 474 12.61 -3.66 -9.54
C GLY A 474 12.09 -3.85 -8.10
N VAL A 475 11.22 -4.85 -7.88
CA VAL A 475 10.71 -5.17 -6.54
C VAL A 475 11.84 -5.57 -5.59
N ARG A 476 12.76 -6.44 -6.01
CA ARG A 476 13.90 -6.88 -5.19
C ARG A 476 14.77 -5.72 -4.76
N LYS A 477 15.10 -4.79 -5.67
CA LYS A 477 15.84 -3.58 -5.32
C LYS A 477 15.09 -2.71 -4.31
N ARG A 478 13.78 -2.46 -4.52
CA ARG A 478 12.97 -1.65 -3.58
C ARG A 478 12.90 -2.28 -2.19
N VAL A 479 12.70 -3.60 -2.11
CA VAL A 479 12.68 -4.35 -0.85
C VAL A 479 14.06 -4.32 -0.17
N ALA A 480 15.14 -4.46 -0.94
CA ALA A 480 16.49 -4.37 -0.41
C ALA A 480 16.78 -3.01 0.22
N TRP A 481 16.48 -1.93 -0.49
CA TRP A 481 16.67 -0.58 0.02
C TRP A 481 15.75 -0.27 1.21
N ALA A 482 14.50 -0.77 1.21
CA ALA A 482 13.62 -0.64 2.37
C ALA A 482 14.16 -1.40 3.61
N LEU A 483 14.74 -2.59 3.42
CA LEU A 483 15.39 -3.35 4.50
C LEU A 483 16.66 -2.64 5.01
N PHE A 484 17.45 -2.05 4.12
CA PHE A 484 18.60 -1.23 4.48
C PHE A 484 18.17 0.01 5.28
N MET A 485 17.11 0.70 4.85
CA MET A 485 16.49 1.79 5.61
C MET A 485 16.03 1.34 6.99
N GLN A 486 15.32 0.22 7.07
CA GLN A 486 14.82 -0.33 8.33
C GLN A 486 15.96 -0.59 9.33
N ASP A 487 17.08 -1.14 8.86
CA ASP A 487 18.26 -1.40 9.70
C ASP A 487 19.00 -0.14 10.13
N LYS A 488 19.32 0.78 9.20
CA LYS A 488 20.13 1.98 9.54
C LYS A 488 19.37 2.97 10.41
N TRP A 489 18.10 3.24 10.08
CA TRP A 489 17.26 4.09 10.92
C TRP A 489 16.94 3.40 12.25
N GLY A 490 16.78 2.07 12.25
CA GLY A 490 16.62 1.27 13.46
C GLY A 490 17.83 1.39 14.40
N ALA A 491 19.03 1.24 13.85
CA ALA A 491 20.29 1.36 14.58
C ALA A 491 20.40 2.73 15.24
N LEU A 492 20.05 3.79 14.51
CA LEU A 492 20.01 5.16 15.03
C LEU A 492 18.99 5.32 16.18
N VAL A 493 17.73 4.95 15.97
CA VAL A 493 16.66 5.25 16.93
C VAL A 493 16.66 4.35 18.18
N TYR A 494 17.17 3.11 18.06
CA TYR A 494 17.35 2.21 19.19
C TYR A 494 18.74 2.29 19.82
N GLY A 495 19.65 3.11 19.27
CA GLY A 495 21.01 3.28 19.76
C GLY A 495 21.83 1.98 19.71
N ARG A 496 21.72 1.23 18.61
CA ARG A 496 22.39 -0.07 18.41
C ARG A 496 23.35 -0.02 17.22
N GLY A 497 24.29 -0.96 17.16
CA GLY A 497 25.11 -1.17 15.98
C GLY A 497 24.30 -1.87 14.89
N SER A 498 24.39 -1.39 13.65
CA SER A 498 23.67 -1.93 12.49
C SER A 498 23.92 -3.44 12.27
N HIS A 499 22.87 -4.17 11.85
CA HIS A 499 22.98 -5.58 11.46
C HIS A 499 23.59 -5.75 10.07
N ILE A 500 23.41 -4.78 9.18
CA ILE A 500 23.90 -4.83 7.80
C ILE A 500 25.29 -4.20 7.71
N ARG A 501 26.29 -5.02 7.35
CA ARG A 501 27.61 -4.53 6.96
C ARG A 501 27.60 -4.09 5.49
N LYS A 502 28.20 -2.94 5.19
CA LYS A 502 28.28 -2.37 3.84
C LYS A 502 28.92 -3.35 2.83
N ASP A 503 29.96 -4.05 3.26
CA ASP A 503 30.69 -5.02 2.41
C ASP A 503 29.86 -6.27 2.02
N ASP A 504 28.77 -6.57 2.74
CA ASP A 504 27.89 -7.72 2.46
C ASP A 504 26.54 -7.30 1.85
N TRP A 505 26.43 -6.05 1.41
CA TRP A 505 25.22 -5.47 0.85
C TRP A 505 25.50 -4.85 -0.52
N ASP A 506 25.45 -5.67 -1.55
CA ASP A 506 25.81 -5.31 -2.92
C ASP A 506 24.54 -5.16 -3.77
N VAL A 507 23.85 -4.03 -3.65
CA VAL A 507 22.59 -3.78 -4.36
C VAL A 507 22.69 -2.50 -5.16
N ALA A 508 22.34 -2.57 -6.44
CA ALA A 508 22.35 -1.41 -7.32
C ALA A 508 21.38 -0.31 -6.84
N MET A 509 21.73 0.94 -7.14
CA MET A 509 20.86 2.10 -6.88
C MET A 509 19.54 1.97 -7.64
N LEU A 510 18.49 2.52 -7.04
CA LEU A 510 17.17 2.59 -7.66
C LEU A 510 17.14 3.65 -8.75
N ASP A 511 16.41 3.33 -9.81
CA ASP A 511 16.08 4.27 -10.88
C ASP A 511 14.56 4.35 -11.12
N SER A 512 14.15 5.22 -12.04
CA SER A 512 12.73 5.44 -12.31
C SER A 512 12.02 4.22 -12.90
N SER A 513 12.74 3.32 -13.57
CA SER A 513 12.20 2.12 -14.23
C SER A 513 11.93 0.99 -13.25
N ASP A 514 12.53 1.04 -12.06
CA ASP A 514 12.22 0.08 -11.00
C ASP A 514 10.76 0.23 -10.53
N PHE A 515 10.11 1.39 -10.70
CA PHE A 515 8.74 1.66 -10.25
C PHE A 515 7.74 1.52 -11.41
N PRO A 516 6.79 0.57 -11.35
CA PRO A 516 5.86 0.34 -12.46
C PRO A 516 4.71 1.35 -12.53
N GLU A 517 4.29 1.93 -11.40
CA GLU A 517 3.24 2.94 -11.35
C GLU A 517 3.76 4.33 -11.77
N THR A 518 2.85 5.11 -12.38
CA THR A 518 3.11 6.47 -12.86
C THR A 518 2.04 7.43 -12.34
N ALA A 519 2.20 8.73 -12.59
CA ALA A 519 1.14 9.74 -12.34
C ALA A 519 -0.22 9.43 -13.00
N ARG A 520 -0.29 8.54 -14.00
CA ARG A 520 -1.57 8.12 -14.61
C ARG A 520 -2.34 7.11 -13.77
N ASP A 521 -1.66 6.46 -12.82
CA ASP A 521 -2.23 5.48 -11.91
C ASP A 521 -2.65 6.14 -10.57
N ASP A 522 -2.56 7.48 -10.48
CA ASP A 522 -3.01 8.26 -9.32
C ASP A 522 -4.49 8.05 -9.05
N ASP A 523 -4.85 8.08 -7.77
CA ASP A 523 -6.23 8.06 -7.32
C ASP A 523 -6.72 9.50 -7.12
N ASP A 524 -7.97 9.77 -7.49
CA ASP A 524 -8.62 11.07 -7.39
C ASP A 524 -9.53 11.18 -6.16
N GLU A 525 -9.72 10.09 -5.42
CA GLU A 525 -10.50 10.11 -4.19
C GLU A 525 -9.82 10.92 -3.08
N GLU A 526 -10.65 11.45 -2.18
CA GLU A 526 -10.19 12.27 -1.07
C GLU A 526 -9.30 11.48 -0.11
N GLY A 527 -8.19 12.09 0.27
CA GLY A 527 -7.17 11.48 1.10
C GLY A 527 -6.26 10.51 0.36
N SER A 528 -6.25 10.50 -0.97
CA SER A 528 -5.26 9.79 -1.77
C SER A 528 -3.85 10.42 -1.64
N ALA A 529 -2.82 9.61 -1.86
CA ALA A 529 -1.43 10.08 -1.94
C ALA A 529 -0.95 10.09 -3.41
N GLU A 530 -0.12 11.08 -3.76
CA GLU A 530 0.43 11.25 -5.12
C GLU A 530 1.57 10.25 -5.39
N ILE A 531 1.46 9.45 -6.46
CA ILE A 531 2.42 8.37 -6.77
C ILE A 531 3.81 8.92 -7.08
N GLU A 532 3.92 9.94 -7.94
CA GLU A 532 5.23 10.49 -8.31
C GLU A 532 5.92 11.15 -7.12
N LYS A 533 5.20 11.88 -6.26
CA LYS A 533 5.81 12.43 -5.03
C LYS A 533 6.27 11.32 -4.10
N GLY A 534 5.46 10.28 -3.92
CA GLY A 534 5.83 9.11 -3.10
C GLY A 534 7.09 8.40 -3.61
N LYS A 535 7.19 8.18 -4.93
CA LYS A 535 8.39 7.64 -5.61
C LYS A 535 9.63 8.48 -5.36
N HIS A 536 9.57 9.78 -5.60
CA HIS A 536 10.70 10.68 -5.34
C HIS A 536 11.07 10.71 -3.85
N THR A 537 10.08 10.67 -2.96
CA THR A 537 10.30 10.61 -1.51
C THR A 537 11.08 9.35 -1.12
N PHE A 538 10.69 8.19 -1.66
CA PHE A 538 11.40 6.93 -1.41
C PHE A 538 12.85 6.95 -1.93
N LEU A 539 13.08 7.47 -3.14
CA LEU A 539 14.44 7.64 -3.69
C LEU A 539 15.31 8.55 -2.82
N GLN A 540 14.76 9.67 -2.36
CA GLN A 540 15.48 10.61 -1.50
C GLN A 540 15.76 10.02 -0.11
N MET A 541 14.84 9.23 0.44
CA MET A 541 15.08 8.47 1.67
C MET A 541 16.24 7.49 1.52
N VAL A 542 16.35 6.79 0.40
CA VAL A 542 17.45 5.88 0.13
C VAL A 542 18.78 6.62 0.15
N ALA A 543 18.88 7.72 -0.61
CA ALA A 543 20.10 8.53 -0.66
C ALA A 543 20.48 9.11 0.72
N LEU A 544 19.50 9.55 1.51
CA LEU A 544 19.74 10.05 2.87
C LEU A 544 20.21 8.94 3.82
N THR A 545 19.68 7.73 3.65
CA THR A 545 20.02 6.57 4.48
C THR A 545 21.47 6.14 4.31
N GLU A 546 22.05 6.31 3.12
CA GLU A 546 23.49 6.09 2.92
C GLU A 546 24.34 7.09 3.73
N ILE A 547 23.93 8.35 3.79
CA ILE A 547 24.62 9.36 4.59
C ILE A 547 24.51 9.00 6.08
N ILE A 548 23.32 8.57 6.54
CA ILE A 548 23.13 8.07 7.89
C ILE A 548 24.02 6.86 8.19
N ALA A 549 24.14 5.91 7.27
CA ALA A 549 25.01 4.75 7.45
C ALA A 549 26.46 5.19 7.71
N ASP A 550 26.96 6.14 6.91
CA ASP A 550 28.32 6.65 7.08
C ASP A 550 28.47 7.49 8.38
N ILE A 551 27.46 8.26 8.80
CA ILE A 551 27.45 8.95 10.11
C ILE A 551 27.54 7.92 11.26
N LEU A 552 26.76 6.85 11.18
CA LEU A 552 26.75 5.80 12.20
C LEU A 552 28.11 5.09 12.27
N ASP A 553 28.70 4.76 11.12
CA ASP A 553 29.99 4.10 11.04
C ASP A 553 31.12 4.96 11.65
N GLN A 554 31.12 6.26 11.36
CA GLN A 554 32.17 7.19 11.81
C GLN A 554 32.06 7.60 13.29
N PHE A 555 30.85 7.67 13.85
CA PHE A 555 30.64 8.25 15.19
C PHE A 555 29.92 7.36 16.21
N TYR A 556 29.18 6.33 15.77
CA TYR A 556 28.24 5.60 16.63
C TYR A 556 28.50 4.09 16.74
N THR A 557 29.48 3.54 16.01
CA THR A 557 29.94 2.17 16.28
C THR A 557 30.63 2.09 17.65
N LEU A 558 30.69 0.90 18.25
CA LEU A 558 31.39 0.71 19.54
C LEU A 558 32.87 1.16 19.47
N LYS A 559 33.53 0.89 18.34
CA LYS A 559 34.91 1.32 18.11
C LYS A 559 35.01 2.83 17.92
N ALA A 560 34.13 3.43 17.12
CA ALA A 560 34.07 4.88 16.95
C ALA A 560 33.80 5.62 18.27
N ALA A 561 32.84 5.14 19.07
CA ALA A 561 32.50 5.73 20.36
C ALA A 561 33.63 5.62 21.39
N SER A 562 34.50 4.61 21.28
CA SER A 562 35.69 4.48 22.14
C SER A 562 36.87 5.35 21.71
N ARG A 563 36.83 5.93 20.50
CA ARG A 563 37.89 6.80 20.00
C ARG A 563 37.75 8.17 20.65
N THR A 564 38.71 8.55 21.49
CA THR A 564 38.80 9.90 22.02
C THR A 564 39.30 10.82 20.91
N LEU A 565 38.46 11.74 20.47
CA LEU A 565 38.82 12.79 19.53
C LEU A 565 38.76 14.14 20.19
N THR A 566 39.71 15.00 19.82
CA THR A 566 39.57 16.43 20.06
C THR A 566 38.43 16.98 19.21
N ILE A 567 37.94 18.16 19.58
CA ILE A 567 36.92 18.86 18.81
C ILE A 567 37.38 19.14 17.37
N ALA A 568 38.65 19.50 17.16
CA ALA A 568 39.21 19.76 15.83
C ALA A 568 39.19 18.49 14.95
N GLU A 569 39.68 17.36 15.47
CA GLU A 569 39.64 16.09 14.74
C GLU A 569 38.21 15.61 14.46
N THR A 570 37.29 15.86 15.39
CA THR A 570 35.87 15.53 15.21
C THR A 570 35.27 16.34 14.06
N LEU A 571 35.62 17.62 13.96
CA LEU A 571 35.17 18.50 12.88
C LEU A 571 35.73 18.07 11.52
N GLU A 572 36.98 17.62 11.45
CA GLU A 572 37.57 17.08 10.22
C GLU A 572 36.83 15.82 9.72
N VAL A 573 36.44 14.92 10.64
CA VAL A 573 35.62 13.75 10.28
C VAL A 573 34.19 14.15 9.89
N ALA A 574 33.62 15.17 10.54
CA ALA A 574 32.23 15.61 10.31
C ALA A 574 32.05 16.42 9.01
N LYS A 575 33.06 17.21 8.62
CA LYS A 575 33.04 18.09 7.43
C LYS A 575 32.53 17.42 6.15
N PRO A 576 33.06 16.25 5.70
CA PRO A 576 32.56 15.60 4.49
C PRO A 576 31.10 15.13 4.62
N LEU A 577 30.66 14.72 5.81
CA LEU A 577 29.27 14.28 6.06
C LEU A 577 28.31 15.47 6.04
N GLN A 578 28.69 16.60 6.65
CA GLN A 578 27.92 17.85 6.61
C GLN A 578 27.75 18.39 5.19
N LEU A 579 28.82 18.33 4.37
CA LEU A 579 28.76 18.74 2.97
C LEU A 579 27.81 17.87 2.16
N ARG A 580 27.80 16.55 2.42
CA ARG A 580 26.86 15.62 1.78
C ARG A 580 25.41 15.89 2.18
N LEU A 581 25.13 16.14 3.47
CA LEU A 581 23.78 16.52 3.91
C LEU A 581 23.31 17.83 3.27
N LYS A 582 24.18 18.85 3.24
CA LYS A 582 23.89 20.13 2.56
C LYS A 582 23.63 19.94 1.07
N ASN A 583 24.46 19.16 0.40
CA ASN A 583 24.30 18.86 -1.03
C ASN A 583 23.02 18.07 -1.29
N TRP A 584 22.71 17.10 -0.44
CA TRP A 584 21.46 16.34 -0.52
C TRP A 584 20.26 17.29 -0.41
N PHE A 585 20.21 18.14 0.63
CA PHE A 585 19.09 19.07 0.85
C PHE A 585 18.91 20.06 -0.30
N SER A 586 20.02 20.56 -0.86
CA SER A 586 20.00 21.50 -1.99
C SER A 586 19.51 20.86 -3.29
N ASN A 587 19.61 19.53 -3.41
CA ASN A 587 19.18 18.77 -4.60
C ASN A 587 17.81 18.09 -4.41
N VAL A 588 17.14 18.28 -3.26
CA VAL A 588 15.77 17.80 -3.07
C VAL A 588 14.86 18.49 -4.10
N PRO A 589 14.11 17.74 -4.94
CA PRO A 589 13.19 18.31 -5.91
C PRO A 589 12.18 19.27 -5.27
N THR A 590 11.81 20.33 -5.99
CA THR A 590 10.82 21.32 -5.51
C THR A 590 9.43 20.70 -5.26
N SER A 591 9.11 19.61 -5.96
CA SER A 591 7.88 18.81 -5.73
C SER A 591 7.85 18.09 -4.38
N LEU A 592 8.99 18.07 -3.66
CA LEU A 592 9.13 17.55 -2.30
C LEU A 592 9.32 18.70 -1.30
N SER A 593 8.95 19.92 -1.67
CA SER A 593 8.85 21.03 -0.71
C SER A 593 7.71 20.76 0.26
N ILE A 594 7.89 21.15 1.52
CA ILE A 594 6.85 21.03 2.55
C ILE A 594 5.61 21.90 2.25
N ASP A 595 5.76 22.95 1.44
CA ASP A 595 4.65 23.82 1.05
C ASP A 595 3.89 23.32 -0.19
N ASP A 596 4.45 22.35 -0.93
CA ASP A 596 3.86 21.80 -2.15
C ASP A 596 2.81 20.73 -1.83
N THR A 597 1.71 21.16 -1.21
CA THR A 597 0.56 20.32 -0.88
C THR A 597 -0.57 20.52 -1.87
N VAL A 598 -1.17 19.43 -2.34
CA VAL A 598 -2.38 19.47 -3.18
C VAL A 598 -3.61 19.37 -2.28
N PRO A 599 -4.61 20.27 -2.42
CA PRO A 599 -5.84 20.20 -1.64
C PRO A 599 -6.50 18.82 -1.74
N ARG A 600 -6.99 18.31 -0.59
CA ARG A 600 -7.66 16.99 -0.47
C ARG A 600 -6.77 15.77 -0.73
N LYS A 601 -5.47 15.94 -1.01
CA LYS A 601 -4.49 14.83 -1.06
C LYS A 601 -3.61 14.82 0.18
N LEU A 602 -3.16 13.63 0.57
CA LEU A 602 -2.21 13.44 1.67
C LEU A 602 -0.78 13.59 1.16
N SER A 603 0.10 14.16 1.99
CA SER A 603 1.50 14.38 1.65
C SER A 603 2.44 13.76 2.68
N SER A 604 3.09 12.67 2.30
CA SER A 604 4.09 12.00 3.14
C SER A 604 5.47 12.69 3.15
N VAL A 605 5.63 13.82 2.46
CA VAL A 605 6.88 14.60 2.40
C VAL A 605 7.38 14.99 3.80
N GLY A 606 6.48 15.14 4.77
CA GLY A 606 6.82 15.46 6.16
C GLY A 606 7.82 14.50 6.79
N TYR A 607 7.73 13.18 6.52
CA TYR A 607 8.65 12.23 7.14
C TYR A 607 10.07 12.31 6.56
N LEU A 608 10.21 12.70 5.29
CA LEU A 608 11.49 12.86 4.62
C LEU A 608 12.28 14.03 5.22
N HIS A 609 11.62 15.16 5.40
CA HIS A 609 12.23 16.34 6.04
C HIS A 609 12.55 16.06 7.51
N LEU A 610 11.67 15.35 8.23
CA LEU A 610 11.97 14.89 9.58
C LEU A 610 13.25 14.03 9.61
N ALA A 611 13.37 13.05 8.70
CA ALA A 611 14.55 12.23 8.58
C ALA A 611 15.83 13.07 8.35
N TYR A 612 15.76 14.07 7.46
CA TYR A 612 16.89 14.99 7.22
C TYR A 612 17.29 15.75 8.49
N TYR A 613 16.34 16.35 9.21
CA TYR A 613 16.65 17.05 10.46
C TYR A 613 17.19 16.10 11.52
N THR A 614 16.69 14.87 11.59
CA THR A 614 17.23 13.83 12.47
C THR A 614 18.67 13.47 12.11
N ALA A 615 19.04 13.42 10.83
CA ALA A 615 20.42 13.23 10.39
C ALA A 615 21.35 14.38 10.85
N GLU A 616 20.92 15.63 10.61
CA GLU A 616 21.68 16.84 10.98
C GLU A 616 21.90 16.91 12.50
N VAL A 617 20.85 16.74 13.31
CA VAL A 617 20.99 16.78 14.77
C VAL A 617 21.81 15.59 15.28
N THR A 618 21.77 14.43 14.60
CA THR A 618 22.62 13.28 14.97
C THR A 618 24.09 13.60 14.72
N LEU A 619 24.44 14.19 13.57
CA LEU A 619 25.82 14.61 13.30
C LEU A 619 26.30 15.66 14.32
N HIS A 620 25.50 16.69 14.60
CA HIS A 620 25.88 17.68 15.61
C HIS A 620 25.89 17.15 17.04
N ARG A 621 25.07 16.13 17.36
CA ARG A 621 25.17 15.45 18.65
C ARG A 621 26.52 14.76 18.81
N ALA A 622 27.12 14.22 17.75
CA ALA A 622 28.48 13.69 17.80
C ALA A 622 29.52 14.80 18.05
N ILE A 623 29.35 15.97 17.41
CA ILE A 623 30.24 17.13 17.61
C ILE A 623 30.13 17.68 19.05
N LEU A 624 28.92 17.80 19.60
CA LEU A 624 28.70 18.26 20.97
C LEU A 624 29.32 17.31 22.01
N ARG A 625 29.36 16.00 21.75
CA ARG A 625 30.01 15.03 22.65
C ARG A 625 31.51 15.20 22.77
N ALA A 626 32.17 15.80 21.78
CA ALA A 626 33.60 16.09 21.82
C ALA A 626 33.95 17.34 22.65
N HIS A 627 32.97 17.95 23.32
CA HIS A 627 33.21 19.08 24.21
C HIS A 627 33.89 18.65 25.50
N ASP A 628 35.11 19.14 25.71
CA ASP A 628 35.80 19.10 27.00
C ASP A 628 35.78 20.49 27.63
N PHE A 629 35.05 20.63 28.74
CA PHE A 629 34.90 21.88 29.49
C PHE A 629 36.22 22.41 30.06
N ASN A 630 37.26 21.58 30.14
CA ASN A 630 38.59 21.98 30.65
C ASN A 630 39.56 22.38 29.53
N SER A 631 39.15 22.28 28.26
CA SER A 631 40.01 22.58 27.12
C SER A 631 40.07 24.09 26.82
N PRO A 632 41.24 24.64 26.46
CA PRO A 632 41.40 26.07 26.13
C PRO A 632 40.72 26.48 24.81
N MET A 633 40.13 25.56 24.05
CA MET A 633 39.47 25.80 22.76
C MET A 633 38.06 26.41 22.88
N HIS A 634 37.87 27.41 23.75
CA HIS A 634 36.56 27.99 24.06
C HIS A 634 35.85 28.58 22.81
N GLU A 635 36.60 29.19 21.90
CA GLU A 635 36.03 29.79 20.69
C GLU A 635 35.41 28.74 19.77
N LEU A 636 36.09 27.62 19.56
CA LEU A 636 35.60 26.54 18.70
C LEU A 636 34.33 25.90 19.25
N TYR A 637 34.26 25.70 20.57
CA TYR A 637 33.05 25.23 21.24
C TYR A 637 31.87 26.19 21.07
N SER A 638 32.11 27.50 21.17
CA SER A 638 31.06 28.51 20.93
C SER A 638 30.52 28.46 19.49
N ILE A 639 31.38 28.20 18.50
CA ILE A 639 30.99 28.09 17.09
C ILE A 639 30.15 26.84 16.87
N THR A 640 30.59 25.69 17.39
CA THR A 640 29.87 24.42 17.24
C THR A 640 28.52 24.43 17.94
N ARG A 641 28.44 25.10 19.10
CA ARG A 641 27.19 25.31 19.84
C ARG A 641 26.22 26.17 19.05
N ARG A 642 26.66 27.33 18.52
CA ARG A 642 25.82 28.18 17.65
C ARG A 642 25.30 27.44 16.42
N SER A 643 26.13 26.61 15.79
CA SER A 643 25.69 25.75 14.67
C SER A 643 24.64 24.72 15.11
N ALA A 644 24.82 24.10 16.28
CA ALA A 644 23.85 23.16 16.85
C ALA A 644 22.51 23.85 17.17
N THR A 645 22.55 25.05 17.76
CA THR A 645 21.37 25.91 18.00
C THR A 645 20.63 26.18 16.70
N ALA A 646 21.34 26.59 15.64
CA ALA A 646 20.74 26.87 14.33
C ALA A 646 20.03 25.63 13.74
N ARG A 647 20.57 24.42 13.90
CA ARG A 647 19.90 23.19 13.45
C ARG A 647 18.66 22.86 14.27
N PHE A 648 18.70 23.04 15.59
CA PHE A 648 17.50 22.86 16.40
C PHE A 648 16.41 23.86 16.04
N THR A 649 16.75 25.15 15.88
CA THR A 649 15.80 26.19 15.45
C THR A 649 15.18 25.85 14.09
N SER A 650 15.98 25.32 13.15
CA SER A 650 15.49 24.88 11.84
C SER A 650 14.51 23.70 11.96
N ALA A 651 14.82 22.71 12.80
CA ALA A 651 13.93 21.58 13.05
C ALA A 651 12.62 22.01 13.73
N LEU A 652 12.68 22.93 14.69
CA LEU A 652 11.51 23.52 15.33
C LEU A 652 10.64 24.29 14.31
N ALA A 653 11.26 25.11 13.46
CA ALA A 653 10.55 25.82 12.40
C ALA A 653 9.87 24.87 11.41
N PHE A 654 10.52 23.76 11.06
CA PHE A 654 9.91 22.70 10.26
C PHE A 654 8.67 22.09 10.93
N VAL A 655 8.76 21.67 12.20
CA VAL A 655 7.63 21.05 12.89
C VAL A 655 6.44 22.01 12.98
N LYS A 656 6.68 23.32 13.16
CA LYS A 656 5.64 24.36 13.13
C LYS A 656 4.95 24.52 11.77
N ARG A 657 5.62 24.16 10.67
CA ARG A 657 5.09 24.27 9.30
C ARG A 657 4.28 23.05 8.86
N LEU A 658 4.30 21.97 9.63
CA LEU A 658 3.51 20.78 9.31
C LEU A 658 2.01 21.12 9.32
N ARG A 659 1.31 20.59 8.32
CA ARG A 659 -0.12 20.81 8.08
C ARG A 659 -0.91 19.50 8.24
N ALA A 660 -2.24 19.57 8.23
CA ALA A 660 -3.10 18.40 8.39
C ALA A 660 -2.83 17.32 7.33
N GLU A 661 -2.58 17.73 6.08
CA GLU A 661 -2.22 16.86 4.95
C GLU A 661 -0.95 16.04 5.23
N HIS A 662 -0.03 16.58 6.02
CA HIS A 662 1.18 15.90 6.46
C HIS A 662 0.91 14.97 7.65
N PHE A 663 0.22 15.47 8.68
CA PHE A 663 -0.03 14.70 9.90
C PHE A 663 -0.89 13.44 9.66
N GLN A 664 -1.84 13.52 8.73
CA GLN A 664 -2.73 12.41 8.38
C GLN A 664 -2.15 11.42 7.35
N SER A 665 -1.00 11.75 6.76
CA SER A 665 -0.35 10.90 5.76
C SER A 665 0.39 9.70 6.40
N PHE A 666 0.95 8.83 5.56
CA PHE A 666 1.84 7.78 6.03
C PHE A 666 3.16 8.36 6.58
N TRP A 667 3.55 7.93 7.79
CA TRP A 667 4.85 8.20 8.44
C TRP A 667 5.58 6.88 8.69
N TYR A 668 6.85 6.79 8.29
CA TYR A 668 7.66 5.58 8.49
C TYR A 668 7.97 5.33 9.98
N PHE A 669 8.33 4.08 10.30
CA PHE A 669 8.42 3.53 11.67
C PHE A 669 9.24 4.39 12.66
N SER A 670 10.30 5.07 12.18
CA SER A 670 11.24 5.76 13.04
C SER A 670 10.82 7.19 13.40
N SER A 671 9.72 7.69 12.84
CA SER A 671 9.27 9.09 12.96
C SER A 671 9.06 9.54 14.40
N THR A 672 8.36 8.74 15.22
CA THR A 672 8.13 9.05 16.64
C THR A 672 9.43 9.22 17.42
N LEU A 673 10.37 8.29 17.25
CA LEU A 673 11.66 8.34 17.95
C LEU A 673 12.55 9.45 17.39
N SER A 674 12.48 9.73 16.09
CA SER A 674 13.17 10.85 15.44
C SER A 674 12.77 12.20 16.03
N LEU A 675 11.47 12.41 16.29
CA LEU A 675 10.97 13.61 16.98
C LEU A 675 11.47 13.69 18.43
N ALA A 676 11.54 12.56 19.14
CA ALA A 676 12.10 12.51 20.48
C ALA A 676 13.62 12.80 20.48
N ILE A 677 14.36 12.31 19.47
CA ILE A 677 15.80 12.57 19.29
C ILE A 677 16.08 14.06 19.09
N ILE A 678 15.25 14.78 18.34
CA ILE A 678 15.38 16.23 18.15
C ILE A 678 15.20 16.97 19.49
N GLY A 679 14.19 16.62 20.29
CA GLY A 679 14.00 17.21 21.61
C GLY A 679 15.11 16.86 22.60
N LEU A 680 15.61 15.62 22.56
CA LEU A 680 16.80 15.18 23.29
C LEU A 680 18.05 15.98 22.96
N PHE A 681 18.27 16.21 21.66
CA PHE A 681 19.38 17.01 21.18
C PHE A 681 19.32 18.44 21.73
N ALA A 682 18.13 19.06 21.75
CA ALA A 682 17.94 20.37 22.36
C ALA A 682 18.21 20.36 23.88
N GLY A 683 17.79 19.32 24.60
CA GLY A 683 18.13 19.17 26.02
C GLY A 683 19.64 19.09 26.27
N ILE A 684 20.35 18.28 25.48
CA ILE A 684 21.82 18.17 25.52
C ILE A 684 22.45 19.54 25.22
N LEU A 685 21.98 20.22 24.17
CA LEU A 685 22.46 21.54 23.80
C LEU A 685 22.33 22.53 24.96
N CYS A 686 21.16 22.59 25.61
CA CYS A 686 20.95 23.50 26.74
C CYS A 686 21.85 23.16 27.93
N ALA A 687 22.12 21.88 28.19
CA ALA A 687 23.02 21.43 29.25
C ALA A 687 24.50 21.74 28.96
N THR A 688 24.89 21.89 27.69
CA THR A 688 26.26 22.28 27.35
C THR A 688 26.55 23.76 27.55
N ILE A 689 25.52 24.63 27.61
CA ILE A 689 25.68 26.10 27.72
C ILE A 689 26.24 26.46 29.11
N PRO A 690 27.36 27.21 29.21
CA PRO A 690 27.94 27.63 30.48
C PRO A 690 26.95 28.45 31.32
N GLU A 691 27.10 28.41 32.64
CA GLU A 691 26.21 29.15 33.54
C GLU A 691 26.30 30.67 33.36
N GLU A 692 27.46 31.14 32.93
CA GLU A 692 27.74 32.54 32.64
C GLU A 692 26.91 33.08 31.47
N GLU A 693 26.54 32.22 30.52
CA GLU A 693 25.73 32.53 29.33
C GLU A 693 24.23 32.34 29.60
N ARG A 694 23.74 32.92 30.71
CA ARG A 694 22.36 32.71 31.21
C ARG A 694 21.29 33.01 30.17
N ASP A 695 21.45 34.08 29.39
CA ASP A 695 20.46 34.50 28.39
C ASP A 695 20.34 33.50 27.23
N GLU A 696 21.47 32.95 26.77
CA GLU A 696 21.50 31.90 25.74
C GLU A 696 20.86 30.61 26.27
N ARG A 697 21.19 30.23 27.52
CA ARG A 697 20.59 29.08 28.20
C ARG A 697 19.07 29.20 28.31
N MET A 698 18.57 30.36 28.72
CA MET A 698 17.13 30.65 28.81
C MET A 698 16.44 30.60 27.44
N SER A 699 17.08 31.14 26.40
CA SER A 699 16.55 31.09 25.03
C SER A 699 16.45 29.65 24.50
N CYS A 700 17.48 28.83 24.75
CA CYS A 700 17.49 27.40 24.41
C CYS A 700 16.35 26.64 25.09
N LEU A 701 16.18 26.85 26.40
CA LEU A 701 15.12 26.20 27.19
C LEU A 701 13.72 26.65 26.74
N SER A 702 13.56 27.93 26.40
CA SER A 702 12.30 28.44 25.84
C SER A 702 11.96 27.78 24.49
N SER A 703 12.96 27.62 23.60
CA SER A 703 12.78 26.95 22.31
C SER A 703 12.44 25.45 22.48
N LEU A 704 13.03 24.77 23.48
CA LEU A 704 12.68 23.40 23.83
C LEU A 704 11.25 23.28 24.38
N ALA A 705 10.84 24.20 25.25
CA ALA A 705 9.48 24.26 25.76
C ALA A 705 8.48 24.48 24.61
N GLU A 706 8.82 25.37 23.66
CA GLU A 706 8.00 25.60 22.46
C GLU A 706 7.91 24.35 21.57
N TYR A 707 9.02 23.66 21.34
CA TYR A 707 9.01 22.40 20.58
C TYR A 707 8.07 21.36 21.20
N ARG A 708 8.15 21.17 22.52
CA ARG A 708 7.26 20.26 23.26
C ARG A 708 5.80 20.69 23.16
N TRP A 709 5.54 21.99 23.28
CA TRP A 709 4.20 22.55 23.15
C TRP A 709 3.59 22.29 21.77
N VAL A 710 4.35 22.55 20.69
CA VAL A 710 3.90 22.31 19.31
C VAL A 710 3.58 20.83 19.09
N LEU A 711 4.45 19.91 19.55
CA LEU A 711 4.18 18.48 19.46
C LEU A 711 2.93 18.08 20.26
N ARG A 712 2.74 18.63 21.46
CA ARG A 712 1.58 18.34 22.31
C ARG A 712 0.27 18.80 21.69
N ILE A 713 0.24 20.00 21.09
CA ILE A 713 -0.94 20.47 20.35
C ILE A 713 -1.21 19.56 19.15
N SER A 714 -0.17 19.28 18.35
CA SER A 714 -0.29 18.51 17.11
C SER A 714 -0.69 17.05 17.36
N ALA A 715 -0.39 16.51 18.55
CA ALA A 715 -0.76 15.15 18.94
C ALA A 715 -2.28 14.89 19.02
N THR A 716 -3.11 15.94 19.00
CA THR A 716 -4.57 15.79 18.82
C THR A 716 -4.93 15.32 17.42
N SER A 717 -4.12 15.66 16.42
CA SER A 717 -4.33 15.32 15.01
C SER A 717 -3.61 14.03 14.61
N ALA A 718 -2.52 13.66 15.29
CA ALA A 718 -1.73 12.47 14.95
C ALA A 718 -1.28 11.69 16.20
N ASP A 719 -1.75 10.45 16.32
CA ASP A 719 -1.50 9.61 17.51
C ASP A 719 -0.02 9.30 17.74
N PHE A 720 0.78 9.15 16.69
CA PHE A 720 2.21 8.82 16.80
C PHE A 720 3.03 9.92 17.51
N LEU A 721 2.52 11.15 17.59
CA LEU A 721 3.13 12.26 18.31
C LEU A 721 2.95 12.15 19.82
N LYS A 722 1.87 11.51 20.29
CA LYS A 722 1.60 11.32 21.73
C LYS A 722 2.74 10.53 22.39
N SER A 723 3.22 9.50 21.70
CA SER A 723 4.36 8.70 22.15
C SER A 723 5.66 9.53 22.23
N ALA A 724 5.92 10.41 21.26
CA ALA A 724 7.10 11.28 21.27
C ALA A 724 7.06 12.27 22.45
N VAL A 725 5.90 12.89 22.70
CA VAL A 725 5.69 13.79 23.84
C VAL A 725 5.91 13.08 25.17
N SER A 726 5.39 11.86 25.32
CA SER A 726 5.56 11.05 26.53
C SER A 726 7.04 10.75 26.83
N MET A 727 7.86 10.48 25.81
CA MET A 727 9.30 10.25 25.97
C MET A 727 10.03 11.52 26.42
N LEU A 728 9.69 12.68 25.85
CA LEU A 728 10.27 13.97 26.23
C LEU A 728 9.88 14.39 27.66
N ASP A 729 8.64 14.11 28.07
CA ASP A 729 8.16 14.40 29.43
C ASP A 729 8.90 13.57 30.49
N GLY A 730 9.23 12.31 30.18
CA GLY A 730 10.06 11.47 31.05
C GLY A 730 11.47 12.01 31.25
N GLN A 731 12.06 12.63 30.21
CA GLN A 731 13.40 13.21 30.26
C GLN A 731 13.45 14.58 30.93
N SER A 732 12.42 15.41 30.73
CA SER A 732 12.30 16.69 31.43
C SER A 732 12.42 16.50 32.92
N ARG A 733 11.76 15.48 33.48
CA ARG A 733 11.86 15.17 34.92
C ARG A 733 13.29 14.91 35.37
N LEU A 734 14.09 14.22 34.55
CA LEU A 734 15.51 13.98 34.86
C LEU A 734 16.34 15.26 34.84
N ILE A 735 16.08 16.14 33.87
CA ILE A 735 16.73 17.46 33.77
C ILE A 735 16.29 18.35 34.95
N ASP A 736 15.00 18.37 35.27
CA ASP A 736 14.44 19.16 36.37
C ASP A 736 14.96 18.65 37.75
N ASP A 737 15.20 17.35 37.88
CA ASP A 737 15.79 16.72 39.08
C ASP A 737 17.30 16.99 39.22
N GLU A 738 18.07 17.07 38.13
CA GLU A 738 19.52 17.38 38.16
C GLU A 738 19.84 18.88 38.25
N PHE A 739 18.99 19.75 37.67
CA PHE A 739 19.25 21.19 37.56
C PHE A 739 18.33 22.08 38.43
N GLY A 740 17.44 21.48 39.24
CA GLY A 740 16.66 22.15 40.29
C GLY A 740 15.28 22.69 39.87
N PRO A 741 14.37 22.96 40.83
CA PRO A 741 12.92 23.13 40.57
C PRO A 741 12.50 24.48 39.93
N ASP A 742 13.43 25.40 39.68
CA ASP A 742 13.10 26.76 39.25
C ASP A 742 12.67 26.88 37.77
N LEU A 743 12.65 25.76 37.04
CA LEU A 743 12.31 25.70 35.61
C LEU A 743 10.86 25.31 35.30
N GLY A 744 10.06 24.94 36.32
CA GLY A 744 8.69 24.44 36.16
C GLY A 744 7.55 25.39 36.56
N ARG A 745 7.84 26.59 37.09
CA ARG A 745 6.80 27.55 37.54
C ARG A 745 6.85 28.86 36.76
N SER A 746 6.58 28.77 35.46
CA SER A 746 6.06 29.92 34.71
C SER A 746 5.02 29.45 33.71
N THR A 747 3.88 29.01 34.25
CA THR A 747 2.63 29.03 33.51
C THR A 747 1.63 29.78 34.37
N GLY A 748 1.36 31.03 33.99
CA GLY A 748 0.12 31.69 34.37
C GLY A 748 -1.04 30.93 33.75
N ALA A 749 -1.54 29.93 34.46
CA ALA A 749 -2.89 29.41 34.33
C ALA A 749 -3.56 29.70 35.68
N PRO A 750 -4.74 30.35 35.72
CA PRO A 750 -5.41 30.58 36.99
C PRO A 750 -5.88 29.23 37.55
N ASP A 751 -5.54 28.96 38.81
CA ASP A 751 -6.00 27.80 39.58
C ASP A 751 -7.53 27.72 39.51
N MET A 752 -8.06 26.69 38.83
CA MET A 752 -9.45 26.29 39.01
C MET A 752 -9.55 25.39 40.24
N GLN A 753 -9.94 25.99 41.36
CA GLN A 753 -10.53 25.23 42.47
C GLN A 753 -11.89 24.64 42.03
N PRO A 754 -12.30 23.48 42.57
CA PRO A 754 -13.58 22.88 42.22
C PRO A 754 -14.71 23.72 42.81
N LEU A 755 -15.51 24.37 41.95
CA LEU A 755 -16.71 25.08 42.36
C LEU A 755 -17.87 24.09 42.57
N GLN A 756 -18.32 24.04 43.83
CA GLN A 756 -19.66 23.62 44.22
C GLN A 756 -20.73 24.40 43.46
N GLU A 757 -21.80 23.70 43.10
CA GLU A 757 -23.04 24.25 42.54
C GLU A 757 -23.52 25.48 43.33
N ASN A 758 -23.81 26.57 42.61
CA ASN A 758 -24.98 27.40 42.89
C ASN A 758 -25.34 28.25 41.67
N ALA A 759 -26.64 28.27 41.39
CA ALA A 759 -27.29 29.05 40.35
C ALA A 759 -27.22 30.57 40.63
N ASN A 760 -27.05 31.37 39.57
CA ASN A 760 -27.97 32.44 39.16
C ASN A 760 -27.37 33.31 38.04
N ASP A 761 -28.18 33.40 36.98
CA ASP A 761 -28.53 34.52 36.08
C ASP A 761 -27.62 35.74 35.80
N ASP A 762 -27.75 36.16 34.53
CA ASP A 762 -27.73 37.51 33.94
C ASP A 762 -26.47 38.13 33.29
N GLY A 763 -26.66 38.65 32.06
CA GLY A 763 -26.05 39.91 31.62
C GLY A 763 -24.87 39.97 30.63
N THR A 764 -25.18 39.98 29.32
CA THR A 764 -24.68 40.93 28.26
C THR A 764 -23.18 41.20 27.96
N GLN A 765 -22.85 40.97 26.67
CA GLN A 765 -22.12 41.82 25.68
C GLN A 765 -20.71 42.40 25.98
N ASN A 766 -19.72 42.06 25.14
CA ASN A 766 -19.25 42.96 24.06
C ASN A 766 -18.15 42.35 23.18
N VAL A 767 -18.28 42.62 21.89
CA VAL A 767 -17.38 42.26 20.78
C VAL A 767 -16.57 43.51 20.43
N GLU A 768 -15.24 43.41 20.33
CA GLU A 768 -14.45 44.37 19.55
C GLU A 768 -13.41 43.66 18.70
N HIS A 769 -13.56 43.84 17.38
CA HIS A 769 -12.60 43.56 16.34
C HIS A 769 -11.43 44.57 16.38
N TYR A 770 -10.21 44.09 16.27
CA TYR A 770 -9.12 44.84 15.64
C TYR A 770 -8.39 43.96 14.63
N GLY A 771 -8.61 44.26 13.36
CA GLY A 771 -7.82 43.75 12.26
C GLY A 771 -6.58 44.62 12.05
N HIS A 772 -5.45 43.97 11.80
CA HIS A 772 -4.32 44.52 11.06
C HIS A 772 -3.47 43.35 10.55
N GLU A 773 -3.53 43.10 9.23
CA GLU A 773 -2.58 42.25 8.50
C GLU A 773 -1.22 42.96 8.41
N PRO A 774 -0.09 42.27 8.69
CA PRO A 774 1.22 42.71 8.25
C PRO A 774 1.60 42.07 6.90
N PRO A 775 2.44 42.74 6.08
CA PRO A 775 2.70 42.33 4.70
C PRO A 775 3.60 41.10 4.60
N ALA A 776 3.39 40.30 3.56
CA ALA A 776 4.21 39.15 3.21
C ALA A 776 5.65 39.58 2.85
N VAL A 777 6.63 38.98 3.54
CA VAL A 777 8.06 39.11 3.22
C VAL A 777 8.57 37.71 2.84
N ASP A 778 9.11 37.62 1.63
CA ASP A 778 9.65 36.40 1.03
C ASP A 778 11.03 36.10 1.65
N PHE A 779 11.10 35.10 2.55
CA PHE A 779 12.28 34.82 3.39
C PHE A 779 13.28 33.80 2.81
N PHE A 780 13.03 33.22 1.63
CA PHE A 780 13.71 31.99 1.20
C PHE A 780 14.91 32.14 0.25
N ALA A 781 15.43 33.34 -0.02
CA ALA A 781 16.55 33.52 -0.96
C ALA A 781 17.87 34.02 -0.36
N THR A 782 17.92 34.47 0.89
CA THR A 782 19.15 35.02 1.49
C THR A 782 19.19 34.82 3.00
N ASP A 783 19.70 33.68 3.46
CA ASP A 783 20.04 33.48 4.88
C ASP A 783 21.58 33.55 5.06
N PRO A 784 22.14 34.61 5.68
CA PRO A 784 23.59 34.78 5.86
C PRO A 784 24.24 33.81 6.85
N TYR A 785 23.47 32.97 7.55
CA TYR A 785 23.96 32.16 8.67
C TYR A 785 24.40 30.73 8.31
N TYR A 786 24.59 30.45 7.02
CA TYR A 786 24.99 29.13 6.52
C TYR A 786 26.50 28.83 6.50
N SER A 787 27.36 29.69 7.07
CA SER A 787 28.80 29.42 7.14
C SER A 787 29.31 29.29 8.58
N ILE A 788 29.55 28.05 9.01
CA ILE A 788 30.91 27.80 9.48
C ILE A 788 31.76 27.95 8.22
N ASP A 789 32.61 28.96 8.18
CA ASP A 789 33.57 29.11 7.09
C ASP A 789 34.63 28.02 7.21
N TRP A 790 34.32 26.85 6.65
CA TRP A 790 35.19 25.68 6.66
C TRP A 790 36.49 25.89 5.86
N SER A 791 36.65 27.02 5.17
CA SER A 791 37.88 27.42 4.49
C SER A 791 38.89 28.11 5.40
N ASN A 792 38.47 28.57 6.60
CA ASN A 792 39.34 29.17 7.61
C ASN A 792 39.89 28.18 8.66
N LEU A 793 39.51 26.90 8.59
CA LEU A 793 40.09 25.84 9.45
C LEU A 793 41.58 25.57 9.14
N ASP A 794 42.01 25.85 7.90
CA ASP A 794 43.42 25.71 7.51
C ASP A 794 44.31 26.79 8.18
N GLY A 795 43.77 28.00 8.41
CA GLY A 795 44.51 29.10 9.07
C GLY A 795 44.60 28.97 10.59
N LEU A 796 43.60 28.35 11.24
CA LEU A 796 43.60 28.09 12.69
C LEU A 796 44.53 26.94 13.09
N ASN A 797 44.90 26.05 12.16
CA ASN A 797 45.83 24.96 12.42
C ASN A 797 47.30 25.42 12.40
N GLU A 798 47.67 26.42 11.58
CA GLU A 798 49.05 26.91 11.49
C GLU A 798 49.50 27.71 12.72
N ASP A 799 48.62 28.53 13.31
CA ASP A 799 48.96 29.35 14.48
C ASP A 799 49.00 28.54 15.80
N TYR A 800 48.25 27.43 15.90
CA TYR A 800 48.22 26.58 17.10
C TYR A 800 49.22 25.41 17.06
N LEU A 801 49.67 24.97 15.89
CA LEU A 801 50.79 24.03 15.76
C LEU A 801 52.16 24.69 16.07
N ALA A 802 52.25 26.02 16.00
CA ALA A 802 53.47 26.76 16.35
C ALA A 802 53.72 26.86 17.87
N MET A 803 52.70 26.70 18.72
CA MET A 803 52.83 26.79 20.19
C MET A 803 53.05 25.45 20.91
N GLY A 804 53.20 24.35 20.18
CA GLY A 804 53.39 23.00 20.74
C GLY A 804 54.83 22.47 20.74
N SER A 805 55.84 23.29 20.41
CA SER A 805 57.21 22.82 20.14
C SER A 805 58.30 23.47 21.01
N GLU A 806 58.08 23.66 22.31
CA GLU A 806 59.18 23.94 23.25
C GLU A 806 58.98 23.22 24.59
N ILE A 807 59.17 21.89 24.61
CA ILE A 807 59.62 21.18 25.82
C ILE A 807 60.63 20.12 25.37
N GLU A 808 61.92 20.48 25.40
CA GLU A 808 63.03 19.52 25.34
C GLU A 808 63.25 18.84 26.70
N PRO A 809 63.82 17.62 26.74
CA PRO A 809 63.86 16.78 27.92
C PRO A 809 65.09 17.05 28.79
N HIS A 810 64.89 17.20 30.10
CA HIS A 810 65.87 16.89 31.13
C HIS A 810 65.21 16.32 32.40
#